data_AF-A0A8H5LHF3-F1
#
_entry.id   AF-A0A8H5LHF3-F1
#
_cell.length_a   1.000
_cell.length_b   1.000
_cell.length_c   1.000
_cell.angle_alpha   90.00
_cell.angle_beta   90.00
_cell.angle_gamma   90.00
#
_symmetry.space_group_name_H-M   'P 1'
#
loop_
_entity.id
_entity.type
_entity.pdbx_description
1 polymer ?
#
loop_
_entity_poly.entity_id
_entity_poly.type
_entity_poly.pdbx_seq_one_letter_code
_entity_poly.pdbx_strand_id
1 'polypeptide(L)'
;MSPFRKPPSLDDFKRLPRYKLLPKIKLMVEKEDPPQALLLLNQIISTSESADELLKALSILMHHLRYSPSEIPREKLKELNVFVLTHIPASGDAGDHPDRLYLAQIYRSLEGIGQIAEHKLFTKRVQAALREKWPRIFEWLSFLLDIISQPGSVCDFGGIQRLGPAVMDALTLPGRIVDVICTFPNGIPWVVGWWIRIGESDIFNVELIDKWQDVVFRLVEHSPTSFTDAINAIDLKFASLVMQALFTCSQSAAHFTKFHLPLEYLIILAYYSPKFRVAFLSLDSIHWVSVLFQRVVSSVPQMHRSQNLLTMYRCLDAVFQYLIETFRVRGHTAVIEALKTRLFWSMIHSIPWLFGHGIRDPRLETLRQHYSGLLDVIGCHAIYHSVLKVLAVSVRKMEGQEYERYIEQVPSGSDAHRRWYGLKRDVEEFMQLREDWKQDPIQSQTCPGCIESDESDHCLRYRCSQCLQMYYCSKRCQKKDWKNHRAFCKKLYDVRASGAIPPLDALDQSFKDFLIDRVIRRSFDKATKLEESYRVANPSYPSNQLLVHALQLESVPIRHNVITFKEAQAFVTPEQWDNRLVTVTGPKDQWYLVTYRERGQKMLKLTCSRPKITGDSSRREPAQNDTRPGLEANSRLPVVVEGGSCA
;
A
#
# COMPACT_ATOMS: atom_id res chain seq x y z
N MET A 1 36.24 -53.09 34.58
CA MET A 1 35.85 -52.00 33.67
C MET A 1 35.69 -52.61 32.28
N SER A 2 34.47 -52.59 31.73
CA SER A 2 34.20 -52.99 30.34
C SER A 2 34.82 -51.94 29.40
N PRO A 3 35.50 -52.30 28.30
CA PRO A 3 36.05 -51.32 27.38
C PRO A 3 34.90 -50.59 26.70
N PHE A 4 34.85 -49.26 26.86
CA PHE A 4 33.97 -48.40 26.09
C PHE A 4 34.24 -48.64 24.60
N ARG A 5 33.31 -49.34 23.92
CA ARG A 5 33.34 -49.48 22.47
C ARG A 5 33.23 -48.08 21.87
N LYS A 6 34.13 -47.75 20.95
CA LYS A 6 34.03 -46.53 20.14
C LYS A 6 32.62 -46.44 19.55
N PRO A 7 31.97 -45.26 19.60
CA PRO A 7 30.67 -45.09 18.96
C PRO A 7 30.79 -45.42 17.46
N PRO A 8 29.80 -46.13 16.88
CA PRO A 8 29.81 -46.48 15.47
C PRO A 8 29.91 -45.23 14.58
N SER A 9 30.66 -45.34 13.49
CA SER A 9 30.87 -44.23 12.55
C SER A 9 29.61 -43.97 11.72
N LEU A 10 29.47 -42.75 11.16
CA LEU A 10 28.35 -42.38 10.30
C LEU A 10 28.17 -43.37 9.12
N ASP A 11 29.27 -43.91 8.59
CA ASP A 11 29.24 -44.88 7.49
C ASP A 11 28.72 -46.26 7.91
N ASP A 12 28.85 -46.64 9.18
CA ASP A 12 28.26 -47.86 9.72
C ASP A 12 26.73 -47.79 9.75
N PHE A 13 26.18 -46.58 9.93
CA PHE A 13 24.74 -46.35 9.92
C PHE A 13 24.15 -46.26 8.51
N LYS A 14 24.90 -45.74 7.53
CA LYS A 14 24.47 -45.73 6.12
C LYS A 14 24.25 -47.15 5.56
N ARG A 15 24.87 -48.16 6.17
CA ARG A 15 24.75 -49.57 5.79
C ARG A 15 23.61 -50.31 6.50
N LEU A 16 22.96 -49.69 7.49
CA LEU A 16 21.86 -50.33 8.21
C LEU A 16 20.57 -50.27 7.39
N PRO A 17 19.76 -51.36 7.40
CA PRO A 17 18.42 -51.34 6.82
C PRO A 17 17.55 -50.26 7.49
N ARG A 18 16.77 -49.51 6.70
CA ARG A 18 15.90 -48.39 7.15
C ARG A 18 15.03 -48.73 8.37
N TYR A 19 14.45 -49.92 8.41
CA TYR A 19 13.62 -50.37 9.53
C TYR A 19 14.37 -50.51 10.87
N LYS A 20 15.70 -50.62 10.86
CA LYS A 20 16.56 -50.67 12.06
C LYS A 20 17.07 -49.29 12.50
N LEU A 21 16.97 -48.28 11.64
CA LEU A 21 17.48 -46.94 11.92
C LEU A 21 16.60 -46.18 12.93
N LEU A 22 15.28 -46.13 12.73
CA LEU A 22 14.36 -45.39 13.62
C LEU A 22 14.40 -45.82 15.10
N PRO A 23 14.36 -47.12 15.46
CA PRO A 23 14.47 -47.55 16.85
C PRO A 23 15.83 -47.22 17.47
N LYS A 24 16.89 -47.28 16.67
CA LYS A 24 18.25 -46.99 17.12
C LYS A 24 18.48 -45.49 17.32
N ILE A 25 17.91 -44.67 16.43
CA ILE A 25 17.87 -43.21 16.58
C ILE A 25 17.09 -42.83 17.84
N LYS A 26 15.92 -43.42 18.08
CA LYS A 26 15.14 -43.18 19.30
C LYS A 26 15.97 -43.51 20.56
N LEU A 27 16.69 -44.63 20.53
CA LEU A 27 17.58 -45.02 21.62
C LEU A 27 18.79 -44.08 21.78
N MET A 28 19.34 -43.54 20.68
CA MET A 28 20.45 -42.57 20.72
C MET A 28 20.00 -41.22 21.27
N VAL A 29 18.78 -40.79 20.89
CA VAL A 29 18.09 -39.64 21.46
C VAL A 29 17.90 -39.79 22.97
N GLU A 30 17.49 -40.97 23.42
CA GLU A 30 17.29 -41.28 24.85
C GLU A 30 18.62 -41.46 25.62
N LYS A 31 19.75 -41.67 24.95
CA LYS A 31 21.07 -41.98 25.54
C LYS A 31 22.13 -40.89 25.35
N GLU A 32 21.70 -39.65 25.09
CA GLU A 32 22.57 -38.46 25.03
C GLU A 32 23.63 -38.44 23.90
N ASP A 33 23.38 -39.10 22.75
CA ASP A 33 24.12 -38.84 21.48
C ASP A 33 23.23 -38.19 20.38
N PRO A 34 22.72 -36.97 20.61
CA PRO A 34 21.74 -36.34 19.75
C PRO A 34 22.26 -35.78 18.41
N PRO A 35 23.49 -35.24 18.27
CA PRO A 35 23.94 -34.71 16.97
C PRO A 35 23.96 -35.82 15.91
N GLN A 36 24.42 -37.01 16.29
CA GLN A 36 24.48 -38.15 15.39
C GLN A 36 23.08 -38.73 15.12
N ALA A 37 22.19 -38.75 16.11
CA ALA A 37 20.80 -39.15 15.92
C ALA A 37 20.03 -38.20 14.96
N LEU A 38 20.28 -36.89 15.05
CA LEU A 38 19.65 -35.88 14.20
C LEU A 38 20.19 -35.86 12.77
N LEU A 39 21.49 -36.11 12.57
CA LEU A 39 22.06 -36.36 11.24
C LEU A 39 21.40 -37.56 10.55
N LEU A 40 21.17 -38.64 11.30
CA LEU A 40 20.47 -39.82 10.80
C LEU A 40 18.98 -39.55 10.56
N LEU A 41 18.34 -38.72 11.36
CA LEU A 41 16.97 -38.25 11.12
C LEU A 41 16.87 -37.44 9.83
N ASN A 42 17.76 -36.49 9.59
CA ASN A 42 17.81 -35.72 8.33
C ASN A 42 18.06 -36.64 7.12
N GLN A 43 18.89 -37.67 7.27
CA GLN A 43 19.08 -38.68 6.23
C GLN A 43 17.80 -39.50 5.97
N ILE A 44 17.05 -39.85 7.01
CA ILE A 44 15.72 -40.49 6.85
C ILE A 44 14.75 -39.53 6.17
N ILE A 45 14.67 -38.28 6.61
CA ILE A 45 13.76 -37.27 6.05
C ILE A 45 14.03 -37.08 4.56
N SER A 46 15.30 -36.96 4.15
CA SER A 46 15.69 -36.74 2.76
C SER A 46 15.56 -37.96 1.84
N THR A 47 15.49 -39.17 2.40
CA THR A 47 15.49 -40.42 1.60
C THR A 47 14.26 -41.29 1.79
N SER A 48 13.36 -40.96 2.71
CA SER A 48 12.21 -41.79 3.03
C SER A 48 11.18 -41.78 1.90
N GLU A 49 10.66 -42.96 1.60
CA GLU A 49 9.57 -43.15 0.63
C GLU A 49 8.23 -43.44 1.35
N SER A 50 8.21 -43.38 2.69
CA SER A 50 7.04 -43.72 3.52
C SER A 50 6.57 -42.57 4.39
N ALA A 51 5.29 -42.20 4.28
CA ALA A 51 4.68 -41.20 5.15
C ALA A 51 4.66 -41.63 6.64
N ASP A 52 4.56 -42.93 6.93
CA ASP A 52 4.60 -43.44 8.31
C ASP A 52 5.99 -43.34 8.92
N GLU A 53 7.05 -43.48 8.12
CA GLU A 53 8.42 -43.24 8.59
C GLU A 53 8.66 -41.75 8.90
N LEU A 54 8.13 -40.85 8.09
CA LEU A 54 8.18 -39.40 8.35
C LEU A 54 7.40 -39.02 9.60
N LEU A 55 6.23 -39.62 9.85
CA LEU A 55 5.48 -39.41 11.10
C LEU A 55 6.27 -39.88 12.32
N LYS A 56 7.00 -41.00 12.21
CA LYS A 56 7.88 -41.48 13.28
C LYS A 56 9.07 -40.56 13.48
N ALA A 57 9.69 -40.08 12.41
CA ALA A 57 10.76 -39.09 12.48
C ALA A 57 10.27 -37.79 13.15
N LEU A 58 9.11 -37.27 12.74
CA LEU A 58 8.47 -36.12 13.36
C LEU A 58 8.20 -36.35 14.85
N SER A 59 7.69 -37.53 15.23
CA SER A 59 7.44 -37.87 16.64
C SER A 59 8.72 -37.85 17.48
N ILE A 60 9.86 -38.27 16.90
CA ILE A 60 11.18 -38.21 17.54
C ILE A 60 11.64 -36.76 17.66
N LEU A 61 11.58 -35.95 16.60
CA LEU A 61 11.92 -34.51 16.66
C LEU A 61 11.06 -33.78 17.70
N MET A 62 9.76 -34.06 17.74
CA MET A 62 8.83 -33.47 18.69
C MET A 62 9.08 -33.92 20.13
N HIS A 63 9.66 -35.10 20.36
CA HIS A 63 10.03 -35.56 21.71
C HIS A 63 11.02 -34.60 22.38
N HIS A 64 11.97 -34.04 21.63
CA HIS A 64 12.92 -33.06 22.14
C HIS A 64 12.29 -31.71 22.50
N LEU A 65 11.22 -31.33 21.80
CA LEU A 65 10.45 -30.11 22.05
C LEU A 65 9.40 -30.29 23.17
N ARG A 66 9.29 -31.47 23.81
CA ARG A 66 8.27 -31.73 24.85
C ARG A 66 8.51 -30.99 26.15
N TYR A 67 9.73 -30.62 26.49
CA TYR A 67 10.00 -29.82 27.71
C TYR A 67 9.58 -28.36 27.51
N SER A 68 9.27 -27.65 28.59
CA SER A 68 8.76 -26.28 28.48
C SER A 68 9.90 -25.28 28.49
N PRO A 69 9.89 -24.27 27.61
CA PRO A 69 10.92 -23.24 27.66
C PRO A 69 10.96 -22.49 29.00
N SER A 70 9.81 -22.41 29.70
CA SER A 70 9.69 -21.80 31.03
C SER A 70 10.41 -22.55 32.15
N GLU A 71 10.84 -23.80 31.90
CA GLU A 71 11.60 -24.61 32.86
C GLU A 71 13.10 -24.27 32.85
N ILE A 72 13.56 -23.43 31.91
CA ILE A 72 14.96 -22.99 31.82
C ILE A 72 15.18 -21.72 32.67
N PRO A 73 16.03 -21.75 33.72
CA PRO A 73 16.28 -20.59 34.58
C PRO A 73 16.89 -19.39 33.81
N ARG A 74 16.37 -18.18 34.05
CA ARG A 74 16.80 -16.96 33.36
C ARG A 74 18.27 -16.59 33.57
N GLU A 75 18.87 -17.01 34.67
CA GLU A 75 20.29 -16.77 34.98
C GLU A 75 21.22 -17.59 34.09
N LYS A 76 20.82 -18.81 33.74
CA LYS A 76 21.52 -19.66 32.76
C LYS A 76 21.42 -19.11 31.33
N LEU A 77 20.42 -18.28 31.02
CA LEU A 77 20.26 -17.64 29.70
C LEU A 77 21.41 -16.69 29.35
N LYS A 78 22.06 -16.07 30.35
CA LYS A 78 23.22 -15.19 30.13
C LYS A 78 24.50 -15.96 29.78
N GLU A 79 24.69 -17.14 30.36
CA GLU A 79 25.80 -18.06 30.02
C GLU A 79 25.57 -18.76 28.68
N LEU A 80 24.31 -19.10 28.37
CA LEU A 80 23.86 -19.57 27.06
C LEU A 80 24.21 -18.60 25.92
N ASN A 81 24.12 -17.30 26.22
CA ASN A 81 24.32 -16.22 25.27
C ASN A 81 25.74 -16.22 24.70
N VAL A 82 26.77 -16.67 25.42
CA VAL A 82 28.16 -16.69 24.93
C VAL A 82 28.45 -17.89 24.02
N PHE A 83 27.69 -19.00 24.13
CA PHE A 83 28.07 -20.28 23.54
C PHE A 83 27.32 -20.66 22.26
N VAL A 84 26.03 -20.30 22.11
CA VAL A 84 25.29 -20.45 20.83
C VAL A 84 26.03 -19.79 19.66
N LEU A 85 26.88 -18.82 19.98
CA LEU A 85 27.53 -17.90 19.06
C LEU A 85 28.88 -18.35 18.54
N THR A 86 29.58 -19.21 19.28
CA THR A 86 30.93 -19.63 18.92
C THR A 86 30.97 -21.06 18.37
N HIS A 87 30.08 -21.96 18.77
CA HIS A 87 30.22 -23.40 18.45
C HIS A 87 28.88 -24.10 18.16
N ILE A 88 28.36 -23.95 16.93
CA ILE A 88 27.68 -25.07 16.27
C ILE A 88 28.80 -25.89 15.63
N PRO A 89 29.09 -27.11 16.10
CA PRO A 89 30.40 -27.70 15.88
C PRO A 89 30.60 -28.14 14.43
N ALA A 90 31.64 -27.61 13.81
CA ALA A 90 32.59 -28.49 13.16
C ALA A 90 33.25 -29.31 14.30
N SER A 91 33.02 -30.63 14.29
CA SER A 91 33.71 -31.68 15.08
C SER A 91 33.69 -31.64 16.62
N GLY A 92 33.18 -32.73 17.20
CA GLY A 92 33.95 -33.56 18.14
C GLY A 92 33.96 -33.19 19.62
N ASP A 93 34.22 -31.94 19.99
CA ASP A 93 34.52 -31.59 21.39
C ASP A 93 33.40 -30.76 22.03
N ALA A 94 32.28 -31.42 22.34
CA ALA A 94 31.26 -30.88 23.24
C ALA A 94 31.53 -31.35 24.67
N GLY A 95 32.46 -30.70 25.36
CA GLY A 95 32.70 -30.96 26.79
C GLY A 95 31.54 -30.50 27.69
N ASP A 96 31.08 -31.43 28.54
CA ASP A 96 30.49 -31.31 29.89
C ASP A 96 29.36 -30.30 30.22
N HIS A 97 28.60 -29.74 29.26
CA HIS A 97 27.45 -28.89 29.60
C HIS A 97 26.11 -29.37 28.98
N PRO A 98 25.16 -29.90 29.78
CA PRO A 98 23.86 -30.41 29.32
C PRO A 98 23.02 -29.38 28.54
N ASP A 99 23.07 -28.13 28.98
CA ASP A 99 22.28 -27.04 28.41
C ASP A 99 22.71 -26.68 26.96
N ARG A 100 23.98 -26.95 26.60
CA ARG A 100 24.54 -26.70 25.25
C ARG A 100 24.08 -27.73 24.23
N LEU A 101 24.06 -28.99 24.63
CA LEU A 101 23.57 -30.10 23.81
C LEU A 101 22.07 -29.94 23.51
N TYR A 102 21.33 -29.38 24.47
CA TYR A 102 19.89 -29.21 24.40
C TYR A 102 19.43 -28.16 23.36
N LEU A 103 20.09 -27.00 23.28
CA LEU A 103 19.76 -26.00 22.25
C LEU A 103 20.16 -26.42 20.84
N ALA A 104 21.31 -27.10 20.70
CA ALA A 104 21.72 -27.66 19.41
C ALA A 104 20.71 -28.71 18.92
N GLN A 105 20.12 -29.49 19.83
CA GLN A 105 19.01 -30.40 19.53
C GLN A 105 17.77 -29.67 19.05
N ILE A 106 17.37 -28.60 19.75
CA ILE A 106 16.20 -27.80 19.37
C ILE A 106 16.39 -27.20 17.98
N TYR A 107 17.56 -26.61 17.70
CA TYR A 107 17.92 -26.07 16.39
C TYR A 107 17.78 -27.12 15.28
N ARG A 108 18.43 -28.28 15.44
CA ARG A 108 18.37 -29.37 14.48
C ARG A 108 16.95 -29.94 14.34
N SER A 109 16.15 -29.88 15.41
CA SER A 109 14.75 -30.32 15.39
C SER A 109 13.89 -29.39 14.53
N LEU A 110 14.09 -28.08 14.64
CA LEU A 110 13.43 -27.07 13.79
C LEU A 110 13.87 -27.17 12.33
N GLU A 111 15.18 -27.37 12.09
CA GLU A 111 15.72 -27.63 10.74
C GLU A 111 15.10 -28.90 10.12
N GLY A 112 14.99 -29.98 10.89
CA GLY A 112 14.33 -31.22 10.45
C GLY A 112 12.84 -31.05 10.16
N ILE A 113 12.13 -30.22 10.95
CA ILE A 113 10.73 -29.85 10.67
C ILE A 113 10.62 -29.10 9.34
N GLY A 114 11.56 -28.19 9.06
CA GLY A 114 11.74 -27.53 7.76
C GLY A 114 11.81 -28.54 6.61
N GLN A 115 12.74 -29.48 6.72
CA GLN A 115 12.97 -30.49 5.67
C GLN A 115 11.78 -31.44 5.47
N ILE A 116 11.06 -31.82 6.54
CA ILE A 116 9.87 -32.70 6.43
C ILE A 116 8.79 -32.06 5.57
N ALA A 117 8.63 -30.75 5.65
CA ALA A 117 7.55 -30.07 4.96
C ALA A 117 7.87 -29.71 3.51
N GLU A 118 9.14 -29.66 3.13
CA GLU A 118 9.57 -29.65 1.72
C GLU A 118 9.56 -31.06 1.07
N HIS A 119 9.37 -32.10 1.89
CA HIS A 119 9.41 -33.47 1.40
C HIS A 119 8.20 -33.82 0.52
N LYS A 120 8.42 -34.61 -0.55
CA LYS A 120 7.37 -35.03 -1.51
C LYS A 120 6.20 -35.80 -0.87
N LEU A 121 6.38 -36.31 0.34
CA LEU A 121 5.39 -37.08 1.12
C LEU A 121 4.71 -36.27 2.21
N PHE A 122 4.70 -34.94 2.09
CA PHE A 122 3.98 -34.04 3.00
C PHE A 122 2.45 -34.18 2.86
N THR A 123 1.92 -35.30 3.34
CA THR A 123 0.51 -35.69 3.24
C THR A 123 -0.38 -34.90 4.22
N LYS A 124 -1.70 -34.91 3.99
CA LYS A 124 -2.70 -34.35 4.94
C LYS A 124 -2.55 -34.95 6.35
N ARG A 125 -2.13 -36.21 6.45
CA ARG A 125 -1.92 -36.90 7.72
C ARG A 125 -0.71 -36.35 8.48
N VAL A 126 0.41 -36.10 7.79
CA VAL A 126 1.59 -35.42 8.37
C VAL A 126 1.24 -33.99 8.80
N GLN A 127 0.43 -33.29 8.01
CA GLN A 127 -0.05 -31.94 8.36
C GLN A 127 -0.93 -31.94 9.61
N ALA A 128 -1.84 -32.90 9.75
CA ALA A 128 -2.67 -33.02 10.95
C ALA A 128 -1.81 -33.25 12.21
N ALA A 129 -0.78 -34.11 12.11
CA ALA A 129 0.16 -34.34 13.21
C ALA A 129 0.97 -33.07 13.55
N LEU A 130 1.42 -32.30 12.55
CA LEU A 130 2.08 -31.02 12.78
C LEU A 130 1.14 -30.00 13.42
N ARG A 131 -0.10 -29.88 12.93
CA ARG A 131 -1.14 -29.00 13.49
C ARG A 131 -1.37 -29.28 14.98
N GLU A 132 -1.48 -30.55 15.34
CA GLU A 132 -1.66 -30.97 16.73
C GLU A 132 -0.49 -30.54 17.62
N LYS A 133 0.74 -30.51 17.09
CA LYS A 133 1.96 -30.23 17.85
C LYS A 133 2.47 -28.78 17.73
N TRP A 134 1.90 -27.99 16.83
CA TRP A 134 2.33 -26.63 16.53
C TRP A 134 2.34 -25.66 17.71
N PRO A 135 1.37 -25.66 18.64
CA PRO A 135 1.40 -24.76 19.80
C PRO A 135 2.71 -24.86 20.59
N ARG A 136 3.25 -26.09 20.73
CA ARG A 136 4.51 -26.30 21.45
C ARG A 136 5.73 -25.87 20.64
N ILE A 137 5.72 -26.10 19.33
CA ILE A 137 6.76 -25.57 18.42
C ILE A 137 6.78 -24.05 18.54
N PHE A 138 5.61 -23.42 18.54
CA PHE A 138 5.45 -21.97 18.65
C PHE A 138 5.97 -21.41 19.98
N GLU A 139 5.74 -22.07 21.11
CA GLU A 139 6.33 -21.67 22.40
C GLU A 139 7.88 -21.69 22.35
N TRP A 140 8.46 -22.73 21.75
CA TRP A 140 9.92 -22.81 21.56
C TRP A 140 10.44 -21.74 20.62
N LEU A 141 9.78 -21.52 19.48
CA LEU A 141 10.13 -20.45 18.55
C LEU A 141 10.08 -19.09 19.26
N SER A 142 9.02 -18.83 20.03
CA SER A 142 8.85 -17.58 20.80
C SER A 142 10.00 -17.37 21.78
N PHE A 143 10.34 -18.41 22.54
CA PHE A 143 11.43 -18.38 23.52
C PHE A 143 12.79 -18.11 22.88
N LEU A 144 13.14 -18.85 21.82
CA LEU A 144 14.42 -18.72 21.14
C LEU A 144 14.57 -17.35 20.51
N LEU A 145 13.50 -16.86 19.89
CA LEU A 145 13.50 -15.56 19.30
C LEU A 145 13.59 -14.47 20.41
N ASP A 146 12.84 -14.56 21.51
CA ASP A 146 12.95 -13.61 22.64
C ASP A 146 14.37 -13.52 23.23
N ILE A 147 15.13 -14.62 23.23
CA ILE A 147 16.56 -14.62 23.61
C ILE A 147 17.39 -13.80 22.60
N ILE A 148 17.11 -13.96 21.31
CA ILE A 148 17.79 -13.26 20.23
C ILE A 148 17.54 -11.74 20.30
N SER A 149 16.34 -11.30 20.64
CA SER A 149 15.96 -9.87 20.63
C SER A 149 16.39 -9.04 21.84
N GLN A 150 17.02 -9.61 22.87
CA GLN A 150 17.40 -8.84 24.05
C GLN A 150 18.53 -7.83 23.76
N PRO A 151 18.42 -6.55 24.17
CA PRO A 151 19.51 -5.57 24.02
C PRO A 151 20.75 -6.00 24.80
N GLY A 152 21.93 -6.03 24.15
CA GLY A 152 23.17 -6.51 24.77
C GLY A 152 23.24 -8.04 24.94
N SER A 153 22.28 -8.76 24.36
CA SER A 153 22.43 -10.17 24.07
C SER A 153 23.73 -10.33 23.29
N VAL A 154 24.63 -11.19 23.79
CA VAL A 154 25.95 -11.41 23.18
C VAL A 154 25.79 -11.94 21.78
N CYS A 155 24.57 -12.33 21.34
CA CYS A 155 24.15 -12.74 20.01
C CYS A 155 24.75 -11.90 18.88
N ASP A 156 26.04 -12.11 18.67
CA ASP A 156 26.79 -11.72 17.50
C ASP A 156 26.00 -12.23 16.32
N PHE A 157 26.03 -11.44 15.26
CA PHE A 157 25.49 -11.69 13.93
C PHE A 157 25.37 -13.20 13.56
N GLY A 158 26.35 -14.03 13.93
CA GLY A 158 26.39 -15.47 13.71
C GLY A 158 25.32 -16.34 14.40
N GLY A 159 24.75 -15.95 15.54
CA GLY A 159 23.67 -16.70 16.21
C GLY A 159 22.31 -16.51 15.51
N ILE A 160 22.00 -15.26 15.18
CA ILE A 160 20.82 -14.87 14.40
C ILE A 160 20.91 -15.43 12.98
N GLN A 161 22.09 -15.38 12.37
CA GLN A 161 22.34 -15.99 11.05
C GLN A 161 22.17 -17.51 11.02
N ARG A 162 22.35 -18.21 12.15
CA ARG A 162 22.19 -19.66 12.19
C ARG A 162 20.79 -20.06 12.60
N LEU A 163 20.28 -19.55 13.71
CA LEU A 163 18.96 -19.92 14.24
C LEU A 163 17.82 -19.32 13.40
N GLY A 164 18.00 -18.09 12.89
CA GLY A 164 17.03 -17.41 12.04
C GLY A 164 16.61 -18.28 10.85
N PRO A 165 17.52 -18.73 9.98
CA PRO A 165 17.17 -19.58 8.84
C PRO A 165 16.43 -20.85 9.21
N ALA A 166 16.78 -21.57 10.28
CA ALA A 166 16.06 -22.79 10.66
C ALA A 166 14.65 -22.52 11.21
N VAL A 167 14.48 -21.46 12.01
CA VAL A 167 13.15 -20.96 12.40
C VAL A 167 12.36 -20.57 11.15
N MET A 168 13.02 -19.94 10.19
CA MET A 168 12.38 -19.47 8.96
C MET A 168 12.04 -20.58 8.01
N ASP A 169 12.89 -21.57 7.82
CA ASP A 169 12.61 -22.75 7.01
C ASP A 169 11.43 -23.51 7.61
N ALA A 170 11.24 -23.49 8.93
CA ALA A 170 10.05 -24.02 9.58
C ALA A 170 8.80 -23.13 9.40
N LEU A 171 8.93 -21.82 9.15
CA LEU A 171 7.80 -20.90 8.94
C LEU A 171 7.44 -20.72 7.45
N THR A 172 8.41 -20.82 6.52
CA THR A 172 8.26 -20.68 5.05
C THR A 172 7.77 -21.95 4.37
N LEU A 173 7.42 -22.97 5.16
CA LEU A 173 6.93 -24.26 4.69
C LEU A 173 5.79 -24.11 3.66
N PRO A 174 5.65 -25.04 2.69
CA PRO A 174 4.65 -24.93 1.61
C PRO A 174 3.28 -24.58 2.19
N GLY A 175 2.54 -23.65 1.55
CA GLY A 175 1.46 -22.77 2.06
C GLY A 175 0.44 -23.29 3.10
N ARG A 176 0.44 -24.57 3.43
CA ARG A 176 -0.38 -25.25 4.43
C ARG A 176 0.03 -25.01 5.89
N ILE A 177 1.19 -24.40 6.18
CA ILE A 177 1.56 -23.96 7.54
C ILE A 177 1.10 -22.56 7.86
N VAL A 178 0.91 -21.71 6.85
CA VAL A 178 0.16 -20.46 7.01
C VAL A 178 -1.23 -20.78 7.55
N ASP A 179 -1.90 -21.81 7.04
CA ASP A 179 -3.15 -22.31 7.62
C ASP A 179 -3.01 -22.66 9.11
N VAL A 180 -1.89 -23.26 9.52
CA VAL A 180 -1.66 -23.64 10.92
C VAL A 180 -1.43 -22.41 11.79
N ILE A 181 -0.63 -21.46 11.34
CA ILE A 181 -0.40 -20.16 12.00
C ILE A 181 -1.73 -19.43 12.15
N CYS A 182 -2.56 -19.41 11.11
CA CYS A 182 -3.87 -18.77 11.11
C CYS A 182 -4.88 -19.47 12.04
N THR A 183 -4.74 -20.78 12.30
CA THR A 183 -5.61 -21.49 13.26
C THR A 183 -5.27 -21.23 14.72
N PHE A 184 -4.12 -20.62 15.02
CA PHE A 184 -3.69 -20.39 16.40
C PHE A 184 -4.03 -18.99 16.90
N PRO A 185 -4.65 -18.85 18.10
CA PRO A 185 -4.84 -17.55 18.73
C PRO A 185 -3.49 -16.85 18.93
N ASN A 186 -3.33 -15.64 18.38
CA ASN A 186 -2.10 -14.84 18.39
C ASN A 186 -0.96 -15.30 17.45
N GLY A 187 -1.17 -16.31 16.58
CA GLY A 187 -0.15 -16.73 15.61
C GLY A 187 0.28 -15.60 14.67
N ILE A 188 -0.71 -14.89 14.10
CA ILE A 188 -0.46 -13.74 13.20
C ILE A 188 0.14 -12.54 13.96
N PRO A 189 -0.43 -12.05 15.09
CA PRO A 189 0.20 -11.01 15.91
C PRO A 189 1.66 -11.30 16.27
N TRP A 190 1.99 -12.56 16.55
CA TRP A 190 3.35 -12.95 16.86
C TRP A 190 4.29 -12.86 15.66
N VAL A 191 3.89 -13.37 14.49
CA VAL A 191 4.70 -13.25 13.26
C VAL A 191 4.93 -11.79 12.93
N VAL A 192 3.89 -10.95 13.04
CA VAL A 192 3.98 -9.51 12.81
C VAL A 192 4.92 -8.86 13.84
N GLY A 193 4.79 -9.16 15.12
CA GLY A 193 5.68 -8.64 16.17
C GLY A 193 7.15 -8.98 15.92
N TRP A 194 7.42 -10.20 15.44
CA TRP A 194 8.77 -10.63 15.07
C TRP A 194 9.31 -9.93 13.84
N TRP A 195 8.49 -9.83 12.79
CA TRP A 195 8.81 -9.05 11.62
C TRP A 195 9.24 -7.64 12.04
N ILE A 196 8.46 -6.94 12.85
CA ILE A 196 8.80 -5.60 13.36
C ILE A 196 10.13 -5.57 14.13
N ARG A 197 10.36 -6.49 15.07
CA ARG A 197 11.63 -6.56 15.82
C ARG A 197 12.86 -6.76 14.93
N ILE A 198 12.72 -7.51 13.85
CA ILE A 198 13.80 -7.67 12.86
C ILE A 198 14.06 -6.33 12.16
N GLY A 199 13.01 -5.60 11.81
CA GLY A 199 13.11 -4.24 11.28
C GLY A 199 13.75 -3.24 12.23
N GLU A 200 13.60 -3.42 13.55
CA GLU A 200 14.24 -2.59 14.58
C GLU A 200 15.72 -2.94 14.82
N SER A 201 16.16 -4.13 14.41
CA SER A 201 17.52 -4.60 14.64
C SER A 201 18.50 -4.09 13.56
N ASP A 202 19.73 -3.75 13.94
CA ASP A 202 20.82 -3.43 13.01
C ASP A 202 21.34 -4.67 12.22
N ILE A 203 20.77 -5.84 12.46
CA ILE A 203 21.29 -7.15 12.05
C ILE A 203 20.57 -7.60 10.77
N PHE A 204 20.99 -7.03 9.64
CA PHE A 204 20.39 -7.31 8.33
C PHE A 204 21.07 -8.51 7.64
N ASN A 205 20.43 -9.69 7.64
CA ASN A 205 20.72 -10.74 6.66
C ASN A 205 19.64 -10.74 5.56
N VAL A 206 20.04 -10.40 4.33
CA VAL A 206 19.15 -10.32 3.15
C VAL A 206 18.40 -11.64 2.90
N GLU A 207 19.05 -12.79 3.10
CA GLU A 207 18.41 -14.10 2.89
C GLU A 207 17.31 -14.38 3.92
N LEU A 208 17.53 -13.96 5.17
CA LEU A 208 16.56 -14.13 6.24
C LEU A 208 15.33 -13.24 5.99
N ILE A 209 15.58 -12.02 5.52
CA ILE A 209 14.55 -11.05 5.16
C ILE A 209 13.65 -11.60 4.05
N ASP A 210 14.23 -12.12 2.98
CA ASP A 210 13.48 -12.72 1.86
C ASP A 210 12.54 -13.84 2.32
N LYS A 211 13.00 -14.67 3.27
CA LYS A 211 12.16 -15.72 3.87
C LYS A 211 11.03 -15.13 4.72
N TRP A 212 11.30 -14.10 5.53
CA TRP A 212 10.25 -13.44 6.32
C TRP A 212 9.19 -12.78 5.46
N GLN A 213 9.61 -12.20 4.35
CA GLN A 213 8.73 -11.60 3.37
C GLN A 213 7.77 -12.63 2.80
N ASP A 214 8.25 -13.80 2.37
CA ASP A 214 7.38 -14.86 1.84
C ASP A 214 6.34 -15.29 2.89
N VAL A 215 6.73 -15.41 4.17
CA VAL A 215 5.76 -15.70 5.25
C VAL A 215 4.73 -14.58 5.38
N VAL A 216 5.16 -13.31 5.42
CA VAL A 216 4.27 -12.15 5.56
C VAL A 216 3.30 -12.06 4.37
N PHE A 217 3.78 -12.20 3.14
CA PHE A 217 2.95 -12.18 1.94
C PHE A 217 1.90 -13.29 1.95
N ARG A 218 2.28 -14.51 2.35
CA ARG A 218 1.30 -15.59 2.43
C ARG A 218 0.26 -15.39 3.55
N LEU A 219 0.68 -14.86 4.71
CA LEU A 219 -0.25 -14.54 5.80
C LEU A 219 -1.26 -13.47 5.39
N VAL A 220 -0.77 -12.45 4.67
CA VAL A 220 -1.59 -11.42 4.04
C VAL A 220 -2.62 -12.03 3.10
N GLU A 221 -2.22 -12.96 2.23
CA GLU A 221 -3.12 -13.63 1.28
C GLU A 221 -4.18 -14.51 1.98
N HIS A 222 -3.79 -15.23 3.04
CA HIS A 222 -4.68 -16.19 3.70
C HIS A 222 -5.59 -15.57 4.75
N SER A 223 -5.16 -14.50 5.44
CA SER A 223 -5.89 -13.92 6.57
C SER A 223 -5.68 -12.40 6.67
N PRO A 224 -6.12 -11.63 5.65
CA PRO A 224 -5.85 -10.20 5.55
C PRO A 224 -6.43 -9.38 6.71
N THR A 225 -7.58 -9.78 7.27
CA THR A 225 -8.22 -9.09 8.40
C THR A 225 -7.40 -9.23 9.68
N SER A 226 -7.07 -10.46 10.07
CA SER A 226 -6.25 -10.74 11.25
C SER A 226 -4.84 -10.14 11.15
N PHE A 227 -4.27 -10.11 9.93
CA PHE A 227 -2.99 -9.44 9.67
C PHE A 227 -3.11 -7.93 9.83
N THR A 228 -4.18 -7.32 9.32
CA THR A 228 -4.48 -5.89 9.50
C THR A 228 -4.66 -5.53 10.98
N ASP A 229 -5.36 -6.36 11.76
CA ASP A 229 -5.53 -6.16 13.20
C ASP A 229 -4.20 -6.22 13.94
N ALA A 230 -3.35 -7.19 13.60
CA ALA A 230 -2.01 -7.30 14.14
C ALA A 230 -1.15 -6.07 13.82
N ILE A 231 -1.20 -5.55 12.58
CA ILE A 231 -0.50 -4.32 12.22
C ILE A 231 -1.03 -3.13 13.02
N ASN A 232 -2.35 -3.02 13.16
CA ASN A 232 -2.98 -1.89 13.86
C ASN A 232 -2.67 -1.86 15.37
N ALA A 233 -2.15 -2.95 15.93
CA ALA A 233 -1.66 -3.04 17.30
C ALA A 233 -0.20 -2.57 17.49
N ILE A 234 0.55 -2.36 16.40
CA ILE A 234 1.95 -1.89 16.46
C ILE A 234 1.99 -0.40 16.87
N ASP A 235 3.00 -0.02 17.66
CA ASP A 235 3.27 1.38 18.00
C ASP A 235 3.66 2.19 16.73
N LEU A 236 3.00 3.33 16.53
CA LEU A 236 3.26 4.24 15.41
C LEU A 236 4.67 4.82 15.42
N LYS A 237 5.42 4.77 16.53
CA LYS A 237 6.86 5.11 16.55
C LYS A 237 7.66 4.27 15.56
N PHE A 238 7.21 3.06 15.23
CA PHE A 238 7.85 2.24 14.22
C PHE A 238 7.85 2.92 12.83
N ALA A 239 6.84 3.74 12.52
CA ALA A 239 6.82 4.52 11.29
C ALA A 239 8.02 5.48 11.21
N SER A 240 8.38 6.12 12.34
CA SER A 240 9.56 6.98 12.42
C SER A 240 10.86 6.20 12.22
N LEU A 241 10.96 4.98 12.75
CA LEU A 241 12.13 4.12 12.55
C LEU A 241 12.29 3.72 11.08
N VAL A 242 11.21 3.28 10.43
CA VAL A 242 11.21 2.94 8.99
C VAL A 242 11.62 4.16 8.15
N MET A 243 11.07 5.35 8.46
CA MET A 243 11.43 6.58 7.76
C MET A 243 12.87 7.02 8.02
N GLN A 244 13.38 6.84 9.23
CA GLN A 244 14.78 7.12 9.57
C GLN A 244 15.74 6.16 8.86
N ALA A 245 15.36 4.88 8.73
CA ALA A 245 16.11 3.91 7.94
C ALA A 245 16.14 4.30 6.46
N LEU A 246 14.99 4.66 5.87
CA LEU A 246 14.92 5.18 4.49
C LEU A 246 15.79 6.43 4.31
N PHE A 247 15.69 7.39 5.24
CA PHE A 247 16.50 8.60 5.25
C PHE A 247 17.99 8.27 5.29
N THR A 248 18.42 7.41 6.22
CA THR A 248 19.83 7.05 6.43
C THR A 248 20.40 6.31 5.23
N CYS A 249 19.62 5.39 4.64
CA CYS A 249 20.00 4.73 3.41
C CYS A 249 20.09 5.75 2.26
N SER A 250 19.19 6.73 2.20
CA SER A 250 19.30 7.89 1.29
C SER A 250 20.40 8.88 1.72
N GLN A 251 21.06 8.68 2.86
CA GLN A 251 22.32 9.31 3.28
C GLN A 251 23.52 8.75 2.52
N SER A 252 23.68 7.46 2.71
CA SER A 252 24.94 6.77 2.45
C SER A 252 25.14 6.41 0.98
N ALA A 253 26.40 6.24 0.59
CA ALA A 253 26.78 5.50 -0.62
C ALA A 253 26.57 3.98 -0.47
N ALA A 254 25.88 3.52 0.58
CA ALA A 254 25.81 2.10 0.94
C ALA A 254 25.02 1.28 -0.08
N HIS A 255 25.32 -0.02 -0.08
CA HIS A 255 24.70 -1.03 -0.93
C HIS A 255 23.17 -0.94 -0.90
N PHE A 256 22.59 -0.90 -2.09
CA PHE A 256 21.15 -0.77 -2.31
C PHE A 256 20.31 -1.92 -1.73
N THR A 257 20.94 -3.03 -1.36
CA THR A 257 20.33 -4.12 -0.60
C THR A 257 19.75 -3.65 0.74
N LYS A 258 20.24 -2.54 1.28
CA LYS A 258 19.72 -1.92 2.51
C LYS A 258 18.43 -1.11 2.30
N PHE A 259 18.06 -0.73 1.07
CA PHE A 259 16.83 0.03 0.79
C PHE A 259 15.57 -0.84 0.78
N HIS A 260 15.74 -2.10 0.41
CA HIS A 260 14.65 -3.02 0.13
C HIS A 260 13.70 -3.17 1.32
N LEU A 261 14.27 -3.47 2.49
CA LEU A 261 13.50 -3.76 3.68
C LEU A 261 12.72 -2.54 4.20
N PRO A 262 13.30 -1.34 4.38
CA PRO A 262 12.52 -0.16 4.77
C PRO A 262 11.41 0.21 3.77
N LEU A 263 11.66 0.04 2.47
CA LEU A 263 10.65 0.29 1.43
C LEU A 263 9.45 -0.67 1.57
N GLU A 264 9.71 -1.93 1.82
CA GLU A 264 8.65 -2.91 1.98
C GLU A 264 7.85 -2.72 3.26
N TYR A 265 8.50 -2.45 4.40
CA TYR A 265 7.77 -2.07 5.61
C TYR A 265 6.83 -0.91 5.30
N LEU A 266 7.33 0.11 4.62
CA LEU A 266 6.53 1.26 4.24
C LEU A 266 5.34 0.87 3.36
N ILE A 267 5.48 -0.04 2.39
CA ILE A 267 4.36 -0.46 1.53
C ILE A 267 3.35 -1.29 2.29
N ILE A 268 3.80 -2.35 2.96
CA ILE A 268 2.91 -3.29 3.65
C ILE A 268 2.15 -2.54 4.75
N LEU A 269 2.84 -1.76 5.57
CA LEU A 269 2.21 -1.01 6.65
C LEU A 269 1.27 0.08 6.11
N ALA A 270 1.66 0.82 5.06
CA ALA A 270 0.79 1.84 4.47
C ALA A 270 -0.43 1.24 3.75
N TYR A 271 -0.29 0.06 3.15
CA TYR A 271 -1.39 -0.61 2.46
C TYR A 271 -2.42 -1.14 3.46
N TYR A 272 -1.97 -1.91 4.46
CA TYR A 272 -2.87 -2.59 5.41
C TYR A 272 -3.34 -1.72 6.57
N SER A 273 -2.60 -0.67 6.97
CA SER A 273 -3.00 0.20 8.07
C SER A 273 -3.16 1.66 7.65
N PRO A 274 -4.39 2.20 7.67
CA PRO A 274 -4.62 3.63 7.47
C PRO A 274 -3.86 4.51 8.47
N LYS A 275 -3.66 4.03 9.71
CA LYS A 275 -2.90 4.78 10.74
C LYS A 275 -1.43 4.93 10.33
N PHE A 276 -0.79 3.84 9.90
CA PHE A 276 0.59 3.89 9.41
C PHE A 276 0.70 4.71 8.13
N ARG A 277 -0.24 4.55 7.20
CA ARG A 277 -0.30 5.38 5.99
C ARG A 277 -0.26 6.86 6.35
N VAL A 278 -1.14 7.30 7.24
CA VAL A 278 -1.19 8.69 7.71
C VAL A 278 0.12 9.10 8.41
N ALA A 279 0.68 8.23 9.25
CA ALA A 279 1.96 8.49 9.92
C ALA A 279 3.11 8.69 8.91
N PHE A 280 3.26 7.81 7.91
CA PHE A 280 4.27 7.98 6.86
C PHE A 280 4.09 9.27 6.07
N LEU A 281 2.85 9.60 5.73
CA LEU A 281 2.54 10.84 5.01
C LEU A 281 2.84 12.10 5.82
N SER A 282 2.78 12.04 7.15
CA SER A 282 3.21 13.12 8.05
C SER A 282 4.74 13.23 8.18
N LEU A 283 5.46 12.20 7.76
CA LEU A 283 6.92 12.09 7.76
C LEU A 283 7.53 12.27 6.35
N ASP A 284 6.82 12.96 5.46
CA ASP A 284 7.24 13.26 4.08
C ASP A 284 7.68 12.02 3.27
N SER A 285 6.98 10.90 3.46
CA SER A 285 7.32 9.63 2.80
C SER A 285 7.35 9.70 1.27
N ILE A 286 6.47 10.49 0.64
CA ILE A 286 6.43 10.65 -0.81
C ILE A 286 7.73 11.30 -1.32
N HIS A 287 8.20 12.33 -0.63
CA HIS A 287 9.49 12.95 -0.91
C HIS A 287 10.63 11.94 -0.84
N TRP A 288 10.75 11.21 0.28
CA TRP A 288 11.84 10.26 0.49
C TRP A 288 11.81 9.08 -0.49
N VAL A 289 10.63 8.53 -0.78
CA VAL A 289 10.46 7.47 -1.79
C VAL A 289 10.83 7.98 -3.19
N SER A 290 10.48 9.21 -3.53
CA SER A 290 10.85 9.81 -4.83
C SER A 290 12.37 10.06 -4.96
N VAL A 291 13.01 10.53 -3.88
CA VAL A 291 14.48 10.69 -3.81
C VAL A 291 15.17 9.34 -3.93
N LEU A 292 14.64 8.32 -3.26
CA LEU A 292 15.16 6.97 -3.34
C LEU A 292 15.05 6.40 -4.76
N PHE A 293 13.89 6.55 -5.40
CA PHE A 293 13.70 6.14 -6.79
C PHE A 293 14.76 6.76 -7.71
N GLN A 294 15.02 8.05 -7.56
CA GLN A 294 16.05 8.76 -8.32
C GLN A 294 17.44 8.12 -8.16
N ARG A 295 17.80 7.73 -6.93
CA ARG A 295 19.09 7.09 -6.63
C ARG A 295 19.20 5.69 -7.20
N VAL A 296 18.15 4.90 -7.06
CA VAL A 296 18.11 3.53 -7.62
C VAL A 296 18.33 3.61 -9.12
N VAL A 297 17.56 4.45 -9.82
CA VAL A 297 17.70 4.67 -11.28
C VAL A 297 19.09 5.16 -11.67
N SER A 298 19.66 6.11 -10.93
CA SER A 298 21.00 6.63 -11.22
C SER A 298 22.11 5.60 -11.03
N SER A 299 21.88 4.56 -10.23
CA SER A 299 22.84 3.50 -9.94
C SER A 299 22.78 2.31 -10.92
N VAL A 300 21.69 2.20 -11.70
CA VAL A 300 21.43 1.07 -12.61
C VAL A 300 22.60 0.76 -13.58
N PRO A 301 23.26 1.75 -14.22
CA PRO A 301 24.33 1.46 -15.18
C PRO A 301 25.52 0.70 -14.58
N GLN A 302 25.81 0.91 -13.29
CA GLN A 302 26.90 0.23 -12.58
C GLN A 302 26.50 -1.19 -12.16
N MET A 303 25.20 -1.48 -12.06
CA MET A 303 24.66 -2.67 -11.40
C MET A 303 24.36 -3.85 -12.32
N HIS A 304 24.23 -3.62 -13.63
CA HIS A 304 24.14 -4.69 -14.63
C HIS A 304 25.30 -5.70 -14.58
N ARG A 305 26.40 -5.33 -13.92
CA ARG A 305 27.59 -6.15 -13.74
C ARG A 305 27.58 -6.96 -12.43
N SER A 306 26.52 -6.90 -11.62
CA SER A 306 26.44 -7.51 -10.28
C SER A 306 25.32 -8.56 -10.14
N GLN A 307 25.46 -9.49 -9.19
CA GLN A 307 24.50 -10.57 -8.87
C GLN A 307 23.17 -10.09 -8.25
N ASN A 308 22.98 -8.79 -8.03
CA ASN A 308 21.90 -8.26 -7.18
C ASN A 308 20.73 -7.62 -7.96
N LEU A 309 20.50 -8.08 -9.19
CA LEU A 309 19.44 -7.58 -10.07
C LEU A 309 18.03 -7.79 -9.46
N LEU A 310 17.82 -8.90 -8.74
CA LEU A 310 16.54 -9.23 -8.12
C LEU A 310 16.10 -8.21 -7.06
N THR A 311 17.01 -7.82 -6.17
CA THR A 311 16.73 -6.83 -5.13
C THR A 311 16.39 -5.46 -5.73
N MET A 312 17.03 -5.07 -6.84
CA MET A 312 16.68 -3.85 -7.56
C MET A 312 15.25 -3.90 -8.10
N TYR A 313 14.86 -5.01 -8.76
CA TYR A 313 13.50 -5.18 -9.27
C TYR A 313 12.49 -4.98 -8.16
N ARG A 314 12.68 -5.65 -7.02
CA ARG A 314 11.79 -5.54 -5.88
C ARG A 314 11.74 -4.11 -5.31
N CYS A 315 12.88 -3.41 -5.20
CA CYS A 315 12.89 -2.00 -4.77
C CYS A 315 12.09 -1.08 -5.70
N LEU A 316 12.24 -1.24 -7.02
CA LEU A 316 11.51 -0.40 -7.99
C LEU A 316 10.02 -0.75 -8.02
N ASP A 317 9.71 -2.04 -7.92
CA ASP A 317 8.34 -2.53 -7.83
C ASP A 317 7.65 -1.94 -6.60
N ALA A 318 8.33 -2.01 -5.46
CA ALA A 318 7.95 -1.42 -4.20
C ALA A 318 7.67 0.09 -4.32
N VAL A 319 8.60 0.85 -4.90
CA VAL A 319 8.44 2.29 -5.15
C VAL A 319 7.18 2.57 -5.97
N PHE A 320 6.98 1.86 -7.08
CA PHE A 320 5.82 2.11 -7.95
C PHE A 320 4.51 1.76 -7.26
N GLN A 321 4.42 0.61 -6.60
CA GLN A 321 3.24 0.22 -5.85
C GLN A 321 2.89 1.26 -4.78
N TYR A 322 3.89 1.71 -4.00
CA TYR A 322 3.67 2.74 -2.99
C TYR A 322 3.12 4.04 -3.58
N LEU A 323 3.74 4.54 -4.65
CA LEU A 323 3.34 5.80 -5.27
C LEU A 323 1.95 5.70 -5.89
N ILE A 324 1.65 4.61 -6.60
CA ILE A 324 0.33 4.35 -7.20
C ILE A 324 -0.77 4.38 -6.12
N GLU A 325 -0.59 3.59 -5.06
CA GLU A 325 -1.58 3.50 -3.98
C GLU A 325 -1.68 4.82 -3.21
N THR A 326 -0.56 5.48 -2.95
CA THR A 326 -0.56 6.78 -2.27
C THR A 326 -1.24 7.86 -3.11
N PHE A 327 -1.06 7.86 -4.44
CA PHE A 327 -1.74 8.81 -5.32
C PHE A 327 -3.24 8.54 -5.39
N ARG A 328 -3.67 7.27 -5.42
CA ARG A 328 -5.10 6.92 -5.36
C ARG A 328 -5.75 7.36 -4.06
N VAL A 329 -5.04 7.23 -2.93
CA VAL A 329 -5.59 7.56 -1.62
C VAL A 329 -5.49 9.06 -1.33
N ARG A 330 -4.30 9.66 -1.39
CA ARG A 330 -4.05 11.07 -1.01
C ARG A 330 -4.38 12.05 -2.13
N GLY A 331 -4.60 11.55 -3.34
CA GLY A 331 -5.04 12.32 -4.49
C GLY A 331 -3.99 13.30 -5.02
N HIS A 332 -4.48 14.43 -5.52
CA HIS A 332 -3.72 15.45 -6.24
C HIS A 332 -2.52 16.04 -5.47
N THR A 333 -2.60 16.16 -4.14
CA THR A 333 -1.50 16.73 -3.33
C THR A 333 -0.24 15.86 -3.35
N ALA A 334 -0.42 14.54 -3.29
CA ALA A 334 0.69 13.58 -3.35
C ALA A 334 1.37 13.60 -4.72
N VAL A 335 0.59 13.68 -5.80
CA VAL A 335 1.11 13.81 -7.16
C VAL A 335 1.95 15.07 -7.26
N ILE A 336 1.46 16.23 -6.79
CA ILE A 336 2.23 17.49 -6.83
C ILE A 336 3.57 17.38 -6.10
N GLU A 337 3.58 16.78 -4.91
CA GLU A 337 4.80 16.56 -4.13
C GLU A 337 5.82 15.72 -4.92
N ALA A 338 5.38 14.57 -5.44
CA ALA A 338 6.24 13.67 -6.20
C ALA A 338 6.76 14.30 -7.52
N LEU A 339 5.92 15.06 -8.23
CA LEU A 339 6.33 15.79 -9.42
C LEU A 339 7.42 16.82 -9.12
N LYS A 340 7.29 17.54 -8.00
CA LYS A 340 8.30 18.52 -7.55
C LYS A 340 9.62 17.87 -7.17
N THR A 341 9.59 16.62 -6.70
CA THR A 341 10.79 15.81 -6.41
C THR A 341 11.35 15.08 -7.63
N ARG A 342 11.06 15.57 -8.84
CA ARG A 342 11.58 15.04 -10.12
C ARG A 342 11.17 13.59 -10.42
N LEU A 343 9.99 13.13 -9.96
CA LEU A 343 9.50 11.78 -10.26
C LEU A 343 9.56 11.44 -11.77
N PHE A 344 9.10 12.35 -12.64
CA PHE A 344 9.13 12.13 -14.09
C PHE A 344 10.54 11.94 -14.66
N TRP A 345 11.51 12.68 -14.14
CA TRP A 345 12.91 12.52 -14.53
C TRP A 345 13.36 11.09 -14.22
N SER A 346 13.08 10.60 -13.00
CA SER A 346 13.44 9.24 -12.58
C SER A 346 12.73 8.18 -13.44
N MET A 347 11.47 8.41 -13.81
CA MET A 347 10.73 7.54 -14.74
C MET A 347 11.40 7.47 -16.11
N ILE A 348 11.71 8.61 -16.74
CA ILE A 348 12.34 8.64 -18.06
C ILE A 348 13.74 7.99 -18.03
N HIS A 349 14.54 8.27 -17.01
CA HIS A 349 15.87 7.66 -16.87
C HIS A 349 15.83 6.15 -16.56
N SER A 350 14.67 5.61 -16.13
CA SER A 350 14.50 4.16 -15.99
C SER A 350 14.20 3.45 -17.32
N ILE A 351 13.82 4.18 -18.38
CA ILE A 351 13.39 3.60 -19.67
C ILE A 351 14.47 2.74 -20.33
N PRO A 352 15.73 3.18 -20.47
CA PRO A 352 16.75 2.38 -21.17
C PRO A 352 16.94 1.00 -20.55
N TRP A 353 16.67 0.86 -19.26
CA TRP A 353 16.75 -0.39 -18.54
C TRP A 353 15.45 -1.21 -18.59
N LEU A 354 14.30 -0.56 -18.46
CA LEU A 354 13.00 -1.24 -18.51
C LEU A 354 12.66 -1.76 -19.91
N PHE A 355 13.03 -0.99 -20.94
CA PHE A 355 12.58 -1.16 -22.32
C PHE A 355 13.72 -1.29 -23.34
N GLY A 356 14.99 -1.26 -22.90
CA GLY A 356 16.14 -1.33 -23.78
C GLY A 356 16.15 -2.55 -24.71
N HIS A 357 16.63 -2.33 -25.94
CA HIS A 357 16.73 -3.36 -26.97
C HIS A 357 17.60 -4.52 -26.49
N GLY A 358 17.06 -5.74 -26.48
CA GLY A 358 17.75 -6.96 -26.05
C GLY A 358 17.39 -7.47 -24.65
N ILE A 359 16.65 -6.69 -23.84
CA ILE A 359 16.24 -7.09 -22.49
C ILE A 359 14.92 -7.89 -22.55
N ARG A 360 15.02 -9.21 -22.57
CA ARG A 360 13.88 -10.16 -22.52
C ARG A 360 13.84 -10.91 -21.18
N ASP A 361 13.72 -10.18 -20.07
CA ASP A 361 13.51 -10.76 -18.74
C ASP A 361 12.00 -10.78 -18.43
N PRO A 362 11.35 -11.95 -18.29
CA PRO A 362 9.94 -12.03 -17.92
C PRO A 362 9.61 -11.34 -16.59
N ARG A 363 10.59 -11.23 -15.68
CA ARG A 363 10.42 -10.56 -14.37
C ARG A 363 10.21 -9.05 -14.49
N LEU A 364 10.59 -8.45 -15.62
CA LEU A 364 10.37 -7.02 -15.89
C LEU A 364 8.92 -6.69 -16.26
N GLU A 365 8.10 -7.69 -16.59
CA GLU A 365 6.75 -7.43 -17.10
C GLU A 365 5.87 -6.76 -16.05
N THR A 366 5.87 -7.26 -14.81
CA THR A 366 5.19 -6.63 -13.68
C THR A 366 5.66 -5.19 -13.46
N LEU A 367 6.96 -4.95 -13.61
CA LEU A 367 7.53 -3.62 -13.41
C LEU A 367 7.12 -2.64 -14.53
N ARG A 368 7.03 -3.12 -15.78
CA ARG A 368 6.50 -2.35 -16.92
C ARG A 368 5.01 -2.05 -16.77
N GLN A 369 4.25 -2.98 -16.19
CA GLN A 369 2.84 -2.77 -15.85
C GLN A 369 2.70 -1.70 -14.76
N HIS A 370 3.49 -1.76 -13.71
CA HIS A 370 3.51 -0.72 -12.67
C HIS A 370 3.99 0.63 -13.20
N TYR A 371 5.00 0.67 -14.07
CA TYR A 371 5.42 1.90 -14.76
C TYR A 371 4.26 2.53 -15.55
N SER A 372 3.54 1.70 -16.31
CA SER A 372 2.35 2.09 -17.07
C SER A 372 1.22 2.57 -16.15
N GLY A 373 0.95 1.86 -15.06
CA GLY A 373 -0.04 2.24 -14.06
C GLY A 373 0.29 3.56 -13.36
N LEU A 374 1.58 3.84 -13.12
CA LEU A 374 2.02 5.11 -12.55
C LEU A 374 1.77 6.27 -13.52
N LEU A 375 2.05 6.09 -14.83
CA LEU A 375 1.70 7.08 -15.86
C LEU A 375 0.19 7.36 -15.90
N ASP A 376 -0.63 6.31 -15.86
CA ASP A 376 -2.09 6.43 -15.84
C ASP A 376 -2.53 7.27 -14.63
N VAL A 377 -2.13 6.86 -13.43
CA VAL A 377 -2.57 7.52 -12.18
C VAL A 377 -2.14 8.98 -12.16
N ILE A 378 -0.92 9.31 -12.59
CA ILE A 378 -0.48 10.71 -12.72
C ILE A 378 -1.38 11.47 -13.70
N GLY A 379 -1.65 10.89 -14.88
CA GLY A 379 -2.50 11.51 -15.90
C GLY A 379 -3.92 11.76 -15.42
N CYS A 380 -4.49 10.83 -14.66
CA CYS A 380 -5.84 10.95 -14.08
C CYS A 380 -5.98 12.17 -13.17
N HIS A 381 -4.87 12.60 -12.55
CA HIS A 381 -4.83 13.77 -11.71
C HIS A 381 -4.63 15.09 -12.49
N ALA A 382 -4.46 15.05 -13.82
CA ALA A 382 -4.36 16.26 -14.64
C ALA A 382 -5.68 17.08 -14.67
N ILE A 383 -6.80 16.51 -14.20
CA ILE A 383 -8.07 17.23 -14.01
C ILE A 383 -7.99 18.33 -12.94
N TYR A 384 -6.99 18.28 -12.07
CA TYR A 384 -6.75 19.28 -11.03
C TYR A 384 -5.83 20.38 -11.58
N HIS A 385 -6.24 21.65 -11.49
CA HIS A 385 -5.50 22.79 -12.02
C HIS A 385 -4.06 22.86 -11.46
N SER A 386 -3.91 22.60 -10.17
CA SER A 386 -2.65 22.59 -9.45
C SER A 386 -1.70 21.49 -9.94
N VAL A 387 -2.22 20.30 -10.22
CA VAL A 387 -1.45 19.19 -10.81
C VAL A 387 -1.09 19.50 -12.25
N LEU A 388 -2.07 19.88 -13.08
CA LEU A 388 -1.89 20.18 -14.50
C LEU A 388 -0.75 21.17 -14.73
N LYS A 389 -0.69 22.24 -13.92
CA LYS A 389 0.37 23.26 -14.04
C LYS A 389 1.77 22.66 -13.81
N VAL A 390 1.93 21.82 -12.79
CA VAL A 390 3.23 21.19 -12.47
C VAL A 390 3.55 20.12 -13.50
N LEU A 391 2.57 19.31 -13.88
CA LEU A 391 2.69 18.25 -14.87
C LEU A 391 3.09 18.79 -16.24
N ALA A 392 2.45 19.85 -16.74
CA ALA A 392 2.80 20.48 -18.02
C ALA A 392 4.22 21.04 -18.03
N VAL A 393 4.72 21.55 -16.90
CA VAL A 393 6.13 21.98 -16.78
C VAL A 393 7.06 20.77 -16.83
N SER A 394 6.72 19.68 -16.15
CA SER A 394 7.50 18.45 -16.18
C SER A 394 7.54 17.84 -17.58
N VAL A 395 6.39 17.71 -18.26
CA VAL A 395 6.25 17.21 -19.64
C VAL A 395 7.13 17.98 -20.61
N ARG A 396 7.02 19.32 -20.62
CA ARG A 396 7.84 20.18 -21.51
C ARG A 396 9.34 20.06 -21.27
N LYS A 397 9.78 19.90 -20.02
CA LYS A 397 11.21 19.68 -19.71
C LYS A 397 11.76 18.40 -20.33
N MET A 398 10.89 17.44 -20.66
CA MET A 398 11.27 16.16 -21.25
C MET A 398 11.23 16.17 -22.78
N GLU A 399 10.88 17.29 -23.43
CA GLU A 399 10.90 17.42 -24.91
C GLU A 399 12.30 17.73 -25.46
N GLY A 400 13.35 17.63 -24.62
CA GLY A 400 14.74 17.77 -25.05
C GLY A 400 15.25 16.55 -25.82
N GLN A 401 16.18 16.77 -26.76
CA GLN A 401 16.74 15.74 -27.64
C GLN A 401 17.30 14.50 -26.90
N GLU A 402 17.80 14.66 -25.67
CA GLU A 402 18.31 13.55 -24.86
C GLU A 402 17.20 12.61 -24.37
N TYR A 403 16.08 13.16 -23.89
CA TYR A 403 14.98 12.40 -23.30
C TYR A 403 14.12 11.72 -24.35
N GLU A 404 13.91 12.37 -25.50
CA GLU A 404 13.14 11.79 -26.59
C GLU A 404 13.82 10.50 -27.11
N ARG A 405 15.17 10.44 -27.12
CA ARG A 405 15.94 9.22 -27.40
C ARG A 405 15.70 8.08 -26.42
N TYR A 406 15.36 8.37 -25.16
CA TYR A 406 14.97 7.32 -24.22
C TYR A 406 13.56 6.85 -24.50
N ILE A 407 12.62 7.77 -24.73
CA ILE A 407 11.22 7.46 -25.06
C ILE A 407 11.12 6.62 -26.34
N GLU A 408 11.95 6.89 -27.35
CA GLU A 408 12.05 6.11 -28.59
C GLU A 408 12.45 4.64 -28.37
N GLN A 409 13.05 4.30 -27.21
CA GLN A 409 13.37 2.91 -26.87
C GLN A 409 12.16 2.13 -26.36
N VAL A 410 11.08 2.82 -25.98
CA VAL A 410 9.85 2.15 -25.57
C VAL A 410 9.20 1.52 -26.81
N PRO A 411 8.96 0.20 -26.83
CA PRO A 411 8.42 -0.46 -28.02
C PRO A 411 7.12 0.19 -28.51
N SER A 412 7.09 0.56 -29.79
CA SER A 412 5.92 1.14 -30.43
C SER A 412 4.71 0.23 -30.27
N GLY A 413 3.58 0.81 -29.86
CA GLY A 413 2.35 0.08 -29.60
C GLY A 413 2.29 -0.64 -28.26
N SER A 414 3.36 -0.66 -27.46
CA SER A 414 3.29 -1.15 -26.06
C SER A 414 2.39 -0.30 -25.18
N ASP A 415 1.97 -0.87 -24.06
CA ASP A 415 1.13 -0.20 -23.06
C ASP A 415 1.76 1.09 -22.53
N ALA A 416 3.06 1.06 -22.20
CA ALA A 416 3.80 2.23 -21.74
C ALA A 416 3.88 3.32 -22.83
N HIS A 417 4.15 2.93 -24.09
CA HIS A 417 4.17 3.85 -25.21
C HIS A 417 2.81 4.55 -25.39
N ARG A 418 1.70 3.79 -25.44
CA ARG A 418 0.36 4.37 -25.61
C ARG A 418 0.01 5.34 -24.48
N ARG A 419 0.36 5.02 -23.24
CA ARG A 419 0.08 5.85 -22.06
C ARG A 419 0.91 7.12 -22.01
N TRP A 420 2.18 7.05 -22.39
CA TRP A 420 3.05 8.21 -22.46
C TRP A 420 2.55 9.26 -23.46
N TYR A 421 2.26 8.85 -24.69
CA TYR A 421 1.76 9.76 -25.72
C TYR A 421 0.33 10.22 -25.44
N GLY A 422 -0.51 9.35 -24.85
CA GLY A 422 -1.83 9.73 -24.36
C GLY A 422 -1.73 10.84 -23.30
N LEU A 423 -0.85 10.67 -22.31
CA LEU A 423 -0.58 11.68 -21.29
C LEU A 423 -0.11 13.00 -21.90
N LYS A 424 0.86 12.99 -22.83
CA LYS A 424 1.35 14.21 -23.50
C LYS A 424 0.19 14.97 -24.15
N ARG A 425 -0.63 14.27 -24.94
CA ARG A 425 -1.81 14.84 -25.63
C ARG A 425 -2.82 15.40 -24.63
N ASP A 426 -3.18 14.64 -23.61
CA ASP A 426 -4.22 15.03 -22.66
C ASP A 426 -3.78 16.24 -21.82
N VAL A 427 -2.50 16.32 -21.46
CA VAL A 427 -1.91 17.50 -20.79
C VAL A 427 -1.97 18.73 -21.69
N GLU A 428 -1.67 18.59 -22.98
CA GLU A 428 -1.76 19.70 -23.94
C GLU A 428 -3.21 20.18 -24.11
N GLU A 429 -4.16 19.27 -24.29
CA GLU A 429 -5.58 19.58 -24.40
C GLU A 429 -6.10 20.31 -23.15
N PHE A 430 -5.77 19.80 -21.96
CA PHE A 430 -6.21 20.42 -20.71
C PHE A 430 -5.56 21.78 -20.47
N MET A 431 -4.32 21.98 -20.93
CA MET A 431 -3.67 23.30 -20.90
C MET A 431 -4.36 24.31 -21.82
N GLN A 432 -4.87 23.89 -22.98
CA GLN A 432 -5.69 24.75 -23.85
C GLN A 432 -7.03 25.09 -23.18
N LEU A 433 -7.74 24.08 -22.65
CA LEU A 433 -8.98 24.29 -21.91
C LEU A 433 -8.80 25.19 -20.68
N ARG A 434 -7.62 25.15 -20.05
CA ARG A 434 -7.28 26.05 -18.96
C ARG A 434 -7.21 27.52 -19.40
N GLU A 435 -6.75 27.81 -20.61
CA GLU A 435 -6.75 29.19 -21.12
C GLU A 435 -8.18 29.67 -21.42
N ASP A 436 -9.05 28.80 -21.93
CA ASP A 436 -10.49 29.09 -22.06
C ASP A 436 -11.14 29.33 -20.70
N TRP A 437 -10.80 28.49 -19.72
CA TRP A 437 -11.28 28.61 -18.34
C TRP A 437 -10.97 30.00 -17.81
N LYS A 438 -9.73 30.50 -17.95
CA LYS A 438 -9.31 31.84 -17.49
C LYS A 438 -10.14 33.00 -18.05
N GLN A 439 -10.73 32.81 -19.23
CA GLN A 439 -11.54 33.82 -19.89
C GLN A 439 -13.03 33.72 -19.50
N ASP A 440 -13.43 32.67 -18.77
CA ASP A 440 -14.82 32.47 -18.36
C ASP A 440 -15.23 33.49 -17.27
N PRO A 441 -16.25 34.34 -17.49
CA PRO A 441 -16.70 35.33 -16.51
C PRO A 441 -17.14 34.76 -15.15
N ILE A 442 -17.45 33.46 -15.08
CA ILE A 442 -17.82 32.75 -13.84
C ILE A 442 -16.61 32.61 -12.90
N GLN A 443 -15.38 32.85 -13.40
CA GLN A 443 -14.13 32.76 -12.64
C GLN A 443 -13.84 33.87 -11.66
N SER A 444 -14.69 34.88 -11.49
CA SER A 444 -14.49 35.79 -10.36
C SER A 444 -14.80 35.03 -9.07
N GLN A 445 -13.92 34.12 -8.65
CA GLN A 445 -13.74 33.82 -7.25
C GLN A 445 -13.39 35.15 -6.62
N THR A 446 -14.42 35.77 -6.10
CA THR A 446 -14.35 37.05 -5.42
C THR A 446 -13.37 36.87 -4.28
N CYS A 447 -12.28 37.63 -4.31
CA CYS A 447 -11.37 37.66 -3.19
C CYS A 447 -12.19 38.01 -1.93
N PRO A 448 -12.16 37.19 -0.85
CA PRO A 448 -12.98 37.45 0.33
C PRO A 448 -12.73 38.81 0.99
N GLY A 449 -11.57 39.42 0.74
CA GLY A 449 -11.25 40.76 1.23
C GLY A 449 -11.75 41.92 0.35
N CYS A 450 -12.35 41.65 -0.82
CA CYS A 450 -12.74 42.66 -1.82
C CYS A 450 -14.22 43.02 -1.82
N ILE A 451 -14.94 42.79 -0.71
CA ILE A 451 -16.40 42.94 -0.58
C ILE A 451 -16.93 44.35 -0.99
N GLU A 452 -16.07 45.35 -1.19
CA GLU A 452 -16.47 46.77 -1.34
C GLU A 452 -15.76 47.54 -2.48
N SER A 453 -15.04 46.90 -3.40
CA SER A 453 -14.26 47.63 -4.42
C SER A 453 -14.58 47.22 -5.87
N ASP A 454 -15.12 48.17 -6.64
CA ASP A 454 -15.38 48.14 -8.10
C ASP A 454 -14.10 48.07 -8.98
N GLU A 455 -12.92 47.88 -8.38
CA GLU A 455 -11.68 47.81 -9.15
C GLU A 455 -11.55 46.47 -9.88
N SER A 456 -11.50 46.54 -11.21
CA SER A 456 -11.62 45.46 -12.17
C SER A 456 -10.36 44.57 -12.35
N ASP A 457 -9.39 44.58 -11.43
CA ASP A 457 -8.21 43.69 -11.46
C ASP A 457 -8.13 42.77 -10.23
N HIS A 458 -9.17 41.94 -10.02
CA HIS A 458 -9.25 40.97 -8.91
C HIS A 458 -8.56 39.64 -9.22
N CYS A 459 -7.37 39.67 -9.82
CA CYS A 459 -6.58 38.46 -10.04
C CYS A 459 -6.16 37.83 -8.70
N LEU A 460 -6.56 36.59 -8.42
CA LEU A 460 -6.16 35.82 -7.22
C LEU A 460 -4.68 35.40 -7.26
N ARG A 461 -3.78 36.33 -6.90
CA ARG A 461 -2.32 36.16 -6.99
C ARG A 461 -1.67 35.60 -5.72
N TYR A 462 -2.33 35.72 -4.57
CA TYR A 462 -1.79 35.32 -3.27
C TYR A 462 -2.54 34.11 -2.72
N ARG A 463 -1.82 33.17 -2.11
CA ARG A 463 -2.37 32.00 -1.43
C ARG A 463 -1.98 32.05 0.05
N CYS A 464 -2.88 31.68 0.95
CA CYS A 464 -2.54 31.56 2.36
C CYS A 464 -1.44 30.51 2.53
N SER A 465 -0.26 30.90 3.02
CA SER A 465 0.90 30.00 3.15
C SER A 465 0.68 28.89 4.17
N GLN A 466 -0.21 29.08 5.14
CA GLN A 466 -0.46 28.10 6.20
C GLN A 466 -1.43 27.01 5.72
N CYS A 467 -2.69 27.33 5.46
CA CYS A 467 -3.68 26.33 5.06
C CYS A 467 -3.60 25.92 3.59
N LEU A 468 -3.04 26.77 2.73
CA LEU A 468 -3.03 26.59 1.28
C LEU A 468 -4.44 26.47 0.65
N GLN A 469 -5.54 26.77 1.33
CA GLN A 469 -6.88 26.60 0.73
C GLN A 469 -7.51 27.90 0.23
N MET A 470 -7.02 29.05 0.71
CA MET A 470 -7.61 30.34 0.36
C MET A 470 -6.70 31.23 -0.47
N TYR A 471 -7.32 31.88 -1.44
CA TYR A 471 -6.68 32.78 -2.40
C TYR A 471 -7.16 34.21 -2.21
N TYR A 472 -6.27 35.17 -2.46
CA TYR A 472 -6.50 36.59 -2.32
C TYR A 472 -5.85 37.36 -3.47
N CYS A 473 -6.42 38.50 -3.84
CA CYS A 473 -5.78 39.40 -4.81
C CYS A 473 -4.57 40.14 -4.21
N SER A 474 -4.52 40.30 -2.88
CA SER A 474 -3.44 40.99 -2.17
C SER A 474 -3.26 40.50 -0.73
N LYS A 475 -2.07 40.75 -0.15
CA LYS A 475 -1.81 40.57 1.29
C LYS A 475 -2.75 41.41 2.17
N ARG A 476 -3.20 42.57 1.67
CA ARG A 476 -4.17 43.44 2.36
C ARG A 476 -5.51 42.73 2.50
N CYS A 477 -6.01 42.10 1.43
CA CYS A 477 -7.25 41.34 1.46
C CYS A 477 -7.17 40.12 2.38
N GLN A 478 -6.02 39.43 2.41
CA GLN A 478 -5.78 38.36 3.38
C GLN A 478 -5.85 38.87 4.83
N LYS A 479 -5.25 40.03 5.14
CA LYS A 479 -5.32 40.62 6.48
C LYS A 479 -6.75 41.04 6.85
N LYS A 480 -7.53 41.58 5.90
CA LYS A 480 -8.94 41.95 6.12
C LYS A 480 -9.78 40.71 6.46
N ASP A 481 -9.59 39.62 5.73
CA ASP A 481 -10.34 38.37 5.95
C ASP A 481 -9.81 37.52 7.12
N TRP A 482 -8.62 37.82 7.67
CA TRP A 482 -7.96 36.99 8.68
C TRP A 482 -8.84 36.67 9.89
N LYS A 483 -9.69 37.61 10.32
CA LYS A 483 -10.62 37.38 11.44
C LYS A 483 -11.60 36.23 11.17
N ASN A 484 -12.07 36.08 9.94
CA ASN A 484 -12.96 35.01 9.52
C ASN A 484 -12.18 33.75 9.12
N HIS A 485 -11.03 33.93 8.46
CA HIS A 485 -10.22 32.85 7.93
C HIS A 485 -9.46 32.05 9.02
N ARG A 486 -9.02 32.70 10.12
CA ARG A 486 -8.08 32.11 11.10
C ARG A 486 -8.51 30.75 11.65
N ALA A 487 -9.78 30.61 12.05
CA ALA A 487 -10.29 29.36 12.62
C ALA A 487 -10.28 28.23 11.58
N PHE A 488 -10.77 28.51 10.38
CA PHE A 488 -10.76 27.59 9.26
C PHE A 488 -9.33 27.23 8.81
N CYS A 489 -8.44 28.22 8.77
CA CYS A 489 -7.02 28.06 8.44
C CYS A 489 -6.33 27.09 9.39
N LYS A 490 -6.58 27.22 10.69
CA LYS A 490 -6.04 26.29 11.70
C LYS A 490 -6.56 24.87 11.49
N LYS A 491 -7.88 24.70 11.33
CA LYS A 491 -8.48 23.37 11.09
C LYS A 491 -7.87 22.67 9.87
N LEU A 492 -7.72 23.37 8.76
CA LEU A 492 -7.12 22.83 7.54
C LEU A 492 -5.63 22.53 7.68
N TYR A 493 -4.91 23.39 8.41
CA TYR A 493 -3.51 23.14 8.73
C TYR A 493 -3.38 21.87 9.57
N ASP A 494 -4.21 21.70 10.60
CA ASP A 494 -4.20 20.53 11.48
C ASP A 494 -4.52 19.24 10.69
N VAL A 495 -5.51 19.26 9.79
CA VAL A 495 -5.81 18.13 8.87
C VAL A 495 -4.60 17.77 8.00
N ARG A 496 -3.90 18.76 7.44
CA ARG A 496 -2.72 18.51 6.61
C ARG A 496 -1.54 18.00 7.44
N ALA A 497 -1.29 18.61 8.60
CA ALA A 497 -0.23 18.24 9.52
C ALA A 497 -0.43 16.82 10.07
N SER A 498 -1.68 16.43 10.26
CA SER A 498 -2.04 15.07 10.64
C SER A 498 -2.01 14.07 9.49
N GLY A 499 -1.52 14.43 8.29
CA GLY A 499 -1.47 13.53 7.12
C GLY A 499 -2.81 13.20 6.46
N ALA A 500 -3.92 13.77 6.93
CA ALA A 500 -5.24 13.59 6.33
C ALA A 500 -5.39 14.40 5.04
N ILE A 501 -6.33 14.01 4.20
CA ILE A 501 -6.57 14.63 2.88
C ILE A 501 -7.30 15.96 3.11
N PRO A 502 -6.71 17.10 2.77
CA PRO A 502 -7.44 18.36 2.84
C PRO A 502 -8.53 18.40 1.75
N PRO A 503 -9.63 19.14 1.96
CA PRO A 503 -10.60 19.38 0.90
C PRO A 503 -9.94 20.02 -0.31
N LEU A 504 -10.55 19.83 -1.48
CA LEU A 504 -10.08 20.44 -2.71
C LEU A 504 -10.12 21.96 -2.59
N ASP A 505 -9.06 22.64 -3.06
CA ASP A 505 -9.04 24.09 -3.03
C ASP A 505 -10.03 24.67 -4.03
N ALA A 506 -10.51 25.89 -3.76
CA ALA A 506 -11.58 26.48 -4.55
C ALA A 506 -11.21 26.59 -6.05
N LEU A 507 -9.94 26.87 -6.38
CA LEU A 507 -9.51 26.98 -7.77
C LEU A 507 -9.51 25.62 -8.46
N ASP A 508 -8.99 24.59 -7.78
CA ASP A 508 -9.00 23.22 -8.28
C ASP A 508 -10.43 22.71 -8.48
N GLN A 509 -11.35 23.02 -7.55
CA GLN A 509 -12.76 22.67 -7.70
C GLN A 509 -13.40 23.38 -8.90
N SER A 510 -13.23 24.69 -9.02
CA SER A 510 -13.79 25.46 -10.13
C SER A 510 -13.26 25.02 -11.50
N PHE A 511 -11.96 24.72 -11.60
CA PHE A 511 -11.38 24.21 -12.83
C PHE A 511 -11.87 22.80 -13.13
N LYS A 512 -11.94 21.93 -12.12
CA LYS A 512 -12.51 20.59 -12.26
C LYS A 512 -13.92 20.71 -12.81
N ASP A 513 -14.82 21.45 -12.16
CA ASP A 513 -16.21 21.63 -12.62
C ASP A 513 -16.31 22.15 -14.07
N PHE A 514 -15.45 23.11 -14.44
CA PHE A 514 -15.37 23.59 -15.83
C PHE A 514 -14.93 22.50 -16.80
N LEU A 515 -13.86 21.76 -16.48
CA LEU A 515 -13.38 20.66 -17.31
C LEU A 515 -14.46 19.60 -17.47
N ILE A 516 -15.15 19.24 -16.39
CA ILE A 516 -16.24 18.26 -16.41
C ILE A 516 -17.33 18.70 -17.37
N ASP A 517 -17.82 19.95 -17.28
CA ASP A 517 -18.83 20.48 -18.21
C ASP A 517 -18.35 20.40 -19.67
N ARG A 518 -17.09 20.78 -19.95
CA ARG A 518 -16.54 20.73 -21.31
C ARG A 518 -16.37 19.31 -21.84
N VAL A 519 -15.87 18.40 -21.02
CA VAL A 519 -15.71 16.99 -21.35
C VAL A 519 -17.09 16.37 -21.63
N ILE A 520 -18.08 16.60 -20.77
CA ILE A 520 -19.44 16.09 -20.95
C ILE A 520 -20.05 16.55 -22.28
N ARG A 521 -19.89 17.83 -22.63
CA ARG A 521 -20.39 18.38 -23.90
C ARG A 521 -19.71 17.74 -25.10
N ARG A 522 -18.39 17.57 -25.06
CA ARG A 522 -17.63 16.90 -26.13
C ARG A 522 -17.93 15.40 -26.23
N SER A 523 -18.34 14.80 -25.12
CA SER A 523 -18.62 13.37 -25.02
C SER A 523 -20.01 12.98 -25.51
N PHE A 524 -20.86 13.95 -25.88
CA PHE A 524 -22.25 13.72 -26.28
C PHE A 524 -22.35 12.69 -27.42
N ASP A 525 -21.64 12.92 -28.53
CA ASP A 525 -21.70 12.03 -29.69
C ASP A 525 -21.20 10.61 -29.39
N LYS A 526 -20.21 10.50 -28.48
CA LYS A 526 -19.68 9.22 -28.04
C LYS A 526 -20.67 8.50 -27.12
N ALA A 527 -21.36 9.23 -26.25
CA ALA A 527 -22.40 8.69 -25.39
C ALA A 527 -23.56 8.12 -26.21
N THR A 528 -24.05 8.87 -27.21
CA THR A 528 -25.11 8.42 -28.11
C THR A 528 -24.73 7.13 -28.83
N LYS A 529 -23.52 7.03 -29.39
CA LYS A 529 -23.03 5.80 -30.03
C LYS A 529 -22.93 4.61 -29.08
N LEU A 530 -22.55 4.84 -27.82
CA LEU A 530 -22.48 3.79 -26.81
C LEU A 530 -23.88 3.33 -26.39
N GLU A 531 -24.83 4.25 -26.25
CA GLU A 531 -26.23 3.91 -25.97
C GLU A 531 -26.85 3.07 -27.10
N GLU A 532 -26.61 3.46 -28.36
CA GLU A 532 -27.02 2.68 -29.53
C GLU A 532 -26.41 1.28 -29.51
N SER A 533 -25.10 1.19 -29.30
CA SER A 533 -24.38 -0.10 -29.22
C SER A 533 -24.90 -0.99 -28.10
N TYR A 534 -25.23 -0.40 -26.94
CA TYR A 534 -25.81 -1.12 -25.81
C TYR A 534 -27.19 -1.69 -26.15
N ARG A 535 -28.05 -0.91 -26.82
CA ARG A 535 -29.39 -1.36 -27.24
C ARG A 535 -29.33 -2.45 -28.29
N VAL A 536 -28.38 -2.38 -29.22
CA VAL A 536 -28.13 -3.45 -30.20
C VAL A 536 -27.68 -4.74 -29.50
N ALA A 537 -26.78 -4.63 -28.52
CA ALA A 537 -26.32 -5.78 -27.74
C ALA A 537 -27.38 -6.34 -26.79
N ASN A 538 -28.38 -5.55 -26.40
CA ASN A 538 -29.44 -5.92 -25.47
C ASN A 538 -30.85 -5.65 -26.07
N PRO A 539 -31.31 -6.46 -27.04
CA PRO A 539 -32.59 -6.23 -27.73
C PRO A 539 -33.82 -6.28 -26.82
N SER A 540 -33.72 -6.92 -25.66
CA SER A 540 -34.77 -7.00 -24.64
C SER A 540 -34.92 -5.71 -23.83
N TYR A 541 -33.98 -4.76 -23.93
CA TYR A 541 -34.04 -3.50 -23.20
C TYR A 541 -35.00 -2.50 -23.89
N PRO A 542 -36.04 -1.99 -23.21
CA PRO A 542 -37.05 -1.13 -23.85
C PRO A 542 -36.46 0.17 -24.40
N SER A 543 -36.91 0.58 -25.59
CA SER A 543 -36.50 1.84 -26.24
C SER A 543 -36.88 3.08 -25.44
N ASN A 544 -37.95 3.02 -24.65
CA ASN A 544 -38.44 4.09 -23.81
C ASN A 544 -37.76 4.18 -22.43
N GLN A 545 -36.93 3.20 -22.07
CA GLN A 545 -36.16 3.24 -20.81
C GLN A 545 -34.88 4.05 -20.99
N LEU A 546 -34.61 4.91 -20.01
CA LEU A 546 -33.42 5.75 -19.97
C LEU A 546 -32.16 4.90 -19.77
N LEU A 547 -31.12 5.25 -20.52
CA LEU A 547 -29.75 4.82 -20.26
C LEU A 547 -29.01 6.01 -19.63
N VAL A 548 -28.01 5.72 -18.82
CA VAL A 548 -27.21 6.72 -18.11
C VAL A 548 -25.77 6.58 -18.58
N HIS A 549 -25.20 7.68 -19.05
CA HIS A 549 -23.80 7.73 -19.44
C HIS A 549 -22.95 7.94 -18.18
N ALA A 550 -22.09 6.98 -17.89
CA ALA A 550 -21.24 6.98 -16.71
C ALA A 550 -19.80 7.29 -17.12
N LEU A 551 -19.32 8.46 -16.70
CA LEU A 551 -17.97 8.97 -16.98
C LEU A 551 -17.04 8.74 -15.80
N GLN A 552 -15.88 8.15 -16.03
CA GLN A 552 -14.82 8.03 -15.03
C GLN A 552 -13.71 9.04 -15.34
N LEU A 553 -13.81 10.22 -14.74
CA LEU A 553 -12.92 11.36 -15.05
C LEU A 553 -11.51 11.21 -14.46
N GLU A 554 -11.34 10.31 -13.49
CA GLU A 554 -10.05 9.92 -12.92
C GLU A 554 -9.47 8.69 -13.64
N SER A 555 -9.74 8.56 -14.95
CA SER A 555 -9.12 7.56 -15.82
C SER A 555 -8.53 8.24 -17.06
N VAL A 556 -7.38 7.74 -17.55
CA VAL A 556 -6.74 8.22 -18.78
C VAL A 556 -6.56 7.07 -19.77
N PRO A 557 -7.15 7.14 -20.98
CA PRO A 557 -8.15 8.15 -21.39
C PRO A 557 -9.42 8.03 -20.53
N ILE A 558 -10.20 9.12 -20.46
CA ILE A 558 -11.48 9.14 -19.74
C ILE A 558 -12.34 7.98 -20.23
N ARG A 559 -12.76 7.11 -19.31
CA ARG A 559 -13.61 5.95 -19.61
C ARG A 559 -15.07 6.38 -19.66
N HIS A 560 -15.74 5.85 -20.67
CA HIS A 560 -17.14 6.08 -20.95
C HIS A 560 -17.85 4.74 -20.89
N ASN A 561 -18.85 4.64 -20.02
CA ASN A 561 -19.68 3.47 -19.88
C ASN A 561 -21.15 3.87 -20.01
N VAL A 562 -21.99 2.91 -20.34
CA VAL A 562 -23.45 3.08 -20.31
C VAL A 562 -24.00 2.08 -19.31
N ILE A 563 -24.79 2.58 -18.37
CA ILE A 563 -25.49 1.78 -17.36
C ILE A 563 -26.99 2.02 -17.48
N THR A 564 -27.78 1.09 -16.97
CA THR A 564 -29.23 1.25 -16.90
C THR A 564 -29.61 2.27 -15.83
N PHE A 565 -30.77 2.93 -15.99
CA PHE A 565 -31.27 3.84 -14.97
C PHE A 565 -31.49 3.15 -13.61
N LYS A 566 -31.88 1.86 -13.62
CA LYS A 566 -32.04 1.06 -12.40
C LYS A 566 -30.72 0.83 -11.67
N GLU A 567 -29.64 0.55 -12.39
CA GLU A 567 -28.30 0.45 -11.80
C GLU A 567 -27.85 1.80 -11.25
N ALA A 568 -28.07 2.88 -12.00
CA ALA A 568 -27.76 4.24 -11.56
C ALA A 568 -28.49 4.62 -10.24
N GLN A 569 -29.76 4.20 -10.08
CA GLN A 569 -30.55 4.41 -8.86
C GLN A 569 -30.01 3.65 -7.64
N ALA A 570 -29.22 2.58 -7.82
CA ALA A 570 -28.57 1.91 -6.70
C ALA A 570 -27.48 2.79 -6.04
N PHE A 571 -27.00 3.80 -6.76
CA PHE A 571 -25.90 4.66 -6.31
C PHE A 571 -26.32 6.09 -5.93
N VAL A 572 -27.56 6.49 -6.24
CA VAL A 572 -28.03 7.87 -6.12
C VAL A 572 -29.44 7.91 -5.55
N THR A 573 -29.64 8.69 -4.48
CA THR A 573 -30.98 8.91 -3.93
C THR A 573 -31.84 9.75 -4.89
N PRO A 574 -33.17 9.56 -4.97
CA PRO A 574 -34.04 10.29 -5.91
C PRO A 574 -33.92 11.83 -5.82
N GLU A 575 -33.58 12.36 -4.65
CA GLU A 575 -33.42 13.80 -4.36
C GLU A 575 -32.11 14.39 -4.92
N GLN A 576 -31.11 13.55 -5.18
CA GLN A 576 -29.80 13.95 -5.72
C GLN A 576 -29.78 14.02 -7.25
N TRP A 577 -30.83 13.53 -7.92
CA TRP A 577 -30.98 13.64 -9.36
C TRP A 577 -31.40 15.06 -9.76
N ASP A 578 -30.42 15.95 -9.86
CA ASP A 578 -30.58 17.12 -10.71
C ASP A 578 -30.55 16.66 -12.18
N ASN A 579 -31.49 17.15 -13.00
CA ASN A 579 -31.83 16.68 -14.37
C ASN A 579 -30.67 16.58 -15.41
N ARG A 580 -29.40 16.70 -15.02
CA ARG A 580 -28.23 16.74 -15.91
C ARG A 580 -26.98 16.01 -15.43
N LEU A 581 -26.65 16.01 -14.13
CA LEU A 581 -25.36 15.48 -13.64
C LEU A 581 -25.48 15.07 -12.19
N VAL A 582 -25.06 13.85 -11.87
CA VAL A 582 -24.86 13.41 -10.47
C VAL A 582 -23.45 12.86 -10.31
N THR A 583 -22.73 13.34 -9.29
CA THR A 583 -21.45 12.76 -8.90
C THR A 583 -21.70 11.59 -7.96
N VAL A 584 -21.13 10.43 -8.27
CA VAL A 584 -21.28 9.19 -7.52
C VAL A 584 -19.91 8.69 -7.13
N THR A 585 -19.72 8.35 -5.85
CA THR A 585 -18.48 7.72 -5.40
C THR A 585 -18.73 6.23 -5.25
N GLY A 586 -18.12 5.41 -6.10
CA GLY A 586 -18.10 3.96 -5.96
C GLY A 586 -17.03 3.50 -4.96
N PRO A 587 -16.96 2.19 -4.64
CA PRO A 587 -16.00 1.65 -3.67
C PRO A 587 -14.53 1.81 -4.06
N LYS A 588 -14.23 2.02 -5.34
CA LYS A 588 -12.87 2.13 -5.89
C LYS A 588 -12.63 3.37 -6.76
N ASP A 589 -13.68 4.00 -7.29
CA ASP A 589 -13.59 5.05 -8.32
C ASP A 589 -14.72 6.08 -8.19
N GLN A 590 -14.47 7.33 -8.58
CA GLN A 590 -15.51 8.35 -8.77
C GLN A 590 -16.12 8.27 -10.19
N TRP A 591 -17.45 8.28 -10.24
CA TRP A 591 -18.26 8.25 -11.45
C TRP A 591 -19.07 9.53 -11.56
N TYR A 592 -19.24 10.02 -12.78
CA TYR A 592 -20.11 11.12 -13.11
C TYR A 592 -21.23 10.58 -14.00
N LEU A 593 -22.43 10.52 -13.43
CA LEU A 593 -23.61 10.03 -14.11
C LEU A 593 -24.27 11.19 -14.84
N VAL A 594 -24.34 11.07 -16.15
CA VAL A 594 -24.90 12.08 -17.05
C VAL A 594 -26.14 11.49 -17.71
N THR A 595 -27.27 12.18 -17.57
CA THR A 595 -28.48 11.87 -18.32
C THR A 595 -28.66 12.90 -19.42
N TYR A 596 -28.53 12.47 -20.67
CA TYR A 596 -28.86 13.30 -21.83
C TYR A 596 -30.35 13.14 -22.12
N ARG A 597 -31.20 14.01 -21.57
CA ARG A 597 -32.61 14.06 -22.00
C ARG A 597 -32.72 15.04 -23.16
N GLU A 598 -32.90 14.53 -24.37
CA GLU A 598 -33.35 15.35 -25.49
C GLU A 598 -34.76 15.88 -25.20
N ARG A 599 -34.88 17.18 -25.01
CA ARG A 599 -36.07 17.92 -25.43
C ARG A 599 -35.60 19.07 -26.30
N GLY A 600 -35.76 18.88 -27.62
CA GLY A 600 -35.77 19.90 -28.67
C GLY A 600 -34.71 21.01 -28.57
N GLN A 601 -33.64 20.88 -29.35
CA GLN A 601 -32.80 21.98 -29.86
C GLN A 601 -32.67 23.21 -28.94
N LYS A 602 -31.85 23.08 -27.89
CA LYS A 602 -30.93 24.10 -27.33
C LYS A 602 -30.46 23.61 -25.96
N MET A 603 -29.14 23.47 -25.77
CA MET A 603 -28.54 23.38 -24.44
C MET A 603 -28.77 24.71 -23.71
N LEU A 604 -29.92 24.88 -23.06
CA LEU A 604 -30.19 26.05 -22.22
C LEU A 604 -29.27 26.03 -21.00
N LYS A 605 -28.44 27.07 -20.88
CA LYS A 605 -27.80 27.52 -19.64
C LYS A 605 -28.96 27.99 -18.74
N LEU A 606 -29.39 27.19 -17.77
CA LEU A 606 -30.49 27.57 -16.87
C LEU A 606 -29.89 28.20 -15.62
N THR A 607 -29.96 29.53 -15.57
CA THR A 607 -29.87 30.31 -14.34
C THR A 607 -31.08 30.00 -13.45
N CYS A 608 -30.80 29.78 -12.17
CA CYS A 608 -31.78 29.41 -11.15
C CYS A 608 -32.86 30.51 -11.02
N SER A 609 -34.10 30.19 -11.38
CA SER A 609 -35.28 30.99 -11.01
C SER A 609 -36.13 30.12 -10.09
N ARG A 610 -36.16 30.46 -8.79
CA ARG A 610 -36.99 29.77 -7.78
C ARG A 610 -38.47 29.82 -8.20
N PRO A 611 -39.24 28.70 -8.17
CA PRO A 611 -40.68 28.76 -8.32
C PRO A 611 -41.32 29.32 -7.04
N LYS A 612 -42.20 30.32 -7.21
CA LYS A 612 -43.16 30.73 -6.18
C LYS A 612 -44.15 29.58 -5.93
N ILE A 613 -44.38 29.30 -4.66
CA ILE A 613 -45.43 28.40 -4.18
C ILE A 613 -46.78 29.09 -4.44
N THR A 614 -47.68 28.44 -5.16
CA THR A 614 -49.12 28.75 -5.11
C THR A 614 -49.89 27.45 -4.94
N GLY A 615 -50.46 27.30 -3.75
CA GLY A 615 -51.48 26.29 -3.46
C GLY A 615 -52.83 26.71 -4.06
N ASP A 616 -53.56 25.71 -4.50
CA ASP A 616 -54.89 25.78 -5.08
C ASP A 616 -55.95 25.94 -3.97
N SER A 617 -56.86 26.91 -4.11
CA SER A 617 -58.24 26.75 -3.64
C SER A 617 -59.18 27.73 -4.34
N SER A 618 -60.18 27.14 -4.96
CA SER A 618 -61.33 27.69 -5.67
C SER A 618 -62.15 28.80 -4.97
N ARG A 619 -62.85 29.57 -5.83
CA ARG A 619 -64.18 30.23 -5.71
C ARG A 619 -64.27 31.75 -5.42
N ARG A 620 -64.95 32.40 -6.38
CA ARG A 620 -65.85 33.58 -6.36
C ARG A 620 -65.24 35.00 -6.42
N GLU A 621 -65.34 35.56 -7.64
CA GLU A 621 -65.85 36.89 -8.08
C GLU A 621 -65.55 38.22 -7.32
N PRO A 622 -65.63 39.39 -8.03
CA PRO A 622 -64.71 40.51 -7.85
C PRO A 622 -65.33 41.79 -7.24
N ALA A 623 -64.52 42.61 -6.58
CA ALA A 623 -64.71 44.06 -6.40
C ALA A 623 -63.40 44.68 -5.85
N GLN A 624 -62.73 45.54 -6.61
CA GLN A 624 -62.68 47.00 -6.45
C GLN A 624 -61.88 47.55 -5.25
N ASN A 625 -60.99 48.48 -5.61
CA ASN A 625 -60.53 49.67 -4.89
C ASN A 625 -59.41 49.61 -3.83
N ASP A 626 -58.31 50.24 -4.23
CA ASP A 626 -57.68 51.41 -3.61
C ASP A 626 -56.87 51.33 -2.30
N THR A 627 -55.79 52.12 -2.37
CA THR A 627 -55.06 52.85 -1.32
C THR A 627 -53.91 52.17 -0.56
N ARG A 628 -52.75 52.82 -0.72
CA ARG A 628 -51.51 52.84 0.09
C ARG A 628 -51.79 53.31 1.55
N PRO A 629 -50.77 53.64 2.38
CA PRO A 629 -49.64 52.86 2.92
C PRO A 629 -49.48 53.07 4.46
N GLY A 630 -48.47 52.44 5.09
CA GLY A 630 -47.64 53.15 6.08
C GLY A 630 -47.34 52.47 7.43
N LEU A 631 -46.14 52.83 7.92
CA LEU A 631 -45.70 53.00 9.32
C LEU A 631 -45.23 51.71 10.03
N GLU A 632 -43.91 51.61 10.30
CA GLU A 632 -43.23 51.89 11.58
C GLU A 632 -43.44 50.74 12.59
N ALA A 633 -42.57 50.35 13.50
CA ALA A 633 -41.20 50.62 13.93
C ALA A 633 -41.06 49.76 15.22
N ASN A 634 -39.84 49.63 15.77
CA ASN A 634 -39.57 49.11 17.12
C ASN A 634 -39.83 47.60 17.37
N SER A 635 -39.13 46.91 18.26
CA SER A 635 -37.86 47.10 18.95
C SER A 635 -37.68 45.86 19.84
N ARG A 636 -36.44 45.43 20.04
CA ARG A 636 -35.90 44.76 21.24
C ARG A 636 -36.44 43.36 21.64
N LEU A 637 -35.45 42.46 21.65
CA LEU A 637 -35.24 41.26 22.47
C LEU A 637 -35.99 41.20 23.82
N PRO A 638 -36.18 39.97 24.35
CA PRO A 638 -35.26 39.57 25.41
C PRO A 638 -34.70 38.14 25.30
N VAL A 639 -33.57 37.99 26.01
CA VAL A 639 -32.79 36.79 26.32
C VAL A 639 -33.43 36.01 27.48
N VAL A 640 -33.51 34.67 27.39
CA VAL A 640 -33.57 33.68 28.49
C VAL A 640 -33.05 32.35 27.90
N VAL A 641 -31.82 31.88 28.20
CA VAL A 641 -31.33 31.02 29.31
C VAL A 641 -31.70 29.52 29.18
N GLU A 642 -30.63 28.73 28.98
CA GLU A 642 -30.30 27.37 29.44
C GLU A 642 -31.24 26.17 29.29
N GLY A 643 -30.63 25.07 28.79
CA GLY A 643 -30.63 23.80 29.50
C GLY A 643 -31.30 22.61 28.80
N GLY A 644 -30.54 21.51 28.60
CA GLY A 644 -31.12 20.16 28.60
C GLY A 644 -30.74 19.24 27.44
N SER A 645 -29.64 18.51 27.62
CA SER A 645 -29.56 17.03 27.48
C SER A 645 -30.56 16.33 26.55
N CYS A 646 -30.06 15.65 25.52
CA CYS A 646 -30.72 14.48 24.94
C CYS A 646 -29.74 13.32 24.80
N ALA A 647 -30.30 12.15 25.10
CA ALA A 647 -29.75 10.80 24.98
C ALA A 647 -29.48 10.38 23.53
#